data_AF-A0A2G8SFI0-F1
#
_entry.id   AF-A0A2G8SFI0-F1
#
_cell.length_a   1.000
_cell.length_b   1.000
_cell.length_c   1.000
_cell.angle_alpha   90.00
_cell.angle_beta   90.00
_cell.angle_gamma   90.00
#
_symmetry.space_group_name_H-M   'P 1'
#
loop_
_entity.id
_entity.type
_entity.pdbx_description
1 polymer ?
#
loop_
_entity_poly.entity_id
_entity_poly.type
_entity_poly.pdbx_seq_one_letter_code
_entity_poly.pdbx_strand_id
1 'polypeptide(L)'
;MSTKPLIVILCLKFEEGFDQANAHLLSVLAQRDVVRKAWTPSQARRYLMSTTRPHAVILADAEVTEPMHHELLARLVEYAEAGGTVIYAGPFTAASLYPDINSTFKTAWGLQWSVSAACGDGTFAVNPQVKGLNTKGLVKRCKFQAAIHVDNVALEDAVYISAALAKKGGNGSSSHAVTYKTPAAFGKIGRGRVGYVGDMHGEPATTNLILAMCFWPGSRAPIPPGDGVPEVFYTGLAFVEEDAPPHPSTSDATDLGPKRNILIVSLEKEDYTDEIYAQFYQALRKNATVTEVQQPRAAQAALSASASASPRPDAVILSDPALTNPKHKKLLASLVDYTRSGGTVVLALQFSNHLKPAQTRPFFARWGVPWDRGSYFRTTTALNPAGIPAPLNSAALLPSVSAKAVHVKDAPRAHAVYLPTAASHVESRVFARDPITGEMAQESPAVCARVGEGYLGYVGDVNGEQGSTRLIFEMCGVKLKPGDLGTRTVSTGINVFPDGRREAITEVEVEVPLPAPAPPPREPRPRDAEVAGRAAARGKVREEKRVRADALKVEGNDLFKQEKWKEAAEKYREAAFLGGPQPVYLSNLAACLLKLDMWDLADSAATRALMYDPKHVKALYRRALARKDLDRLNAALADLEWLLTIDKFNTSALQERLTGSIDWPGDDLVRSKRDGDVAIEIEDESDSEDFAHPGTGIACRYYNTGETGCRNGKTCRFRHAPDSKSVRDELGRNVCVYWLLGHCRFAAAGKCVYAHDATYLPERGWWMDTARLERMRADFDAAVQEEPLDLGAGRVEERILAEALVPPSWRKDLWAVASYDYPLGSDEDDEDDYHYGYEGGHDAEQDYYDEEERRELDRLGVAMGVDRDFEEMLEYGIKPWEDDAYEELMSIRHALSRLY
;
A
#
# COMPACT_ATOMS: atom_id res chain seq x y z
N MET A 1 -9.61 -27.23 35.80
CA MET A 1 -8.73 -26.74 36.88
C MET A 1 -8.82 -25.22 36.89
N SER A 2 -9.24 -24.60 38.00
CA SER A 2 -9.37 -23.14 38.10
C SER A 2 -8.01 -22.48 37.84
N THR A 3 -7.88 -21.75 36.74
CA THR A 3 -6.69 -20.95 36.42
C THR A 3 -6.65 -19.78 37.40
N LYS A 4 -5.61 -19.71 38.23
CA LYS A 4 -5.39 -18.57 39.14
C LYS A 4 -5.47 -17.24 38.36
N PRO A 5 -6.15 -16.20 38.88
CA PRO A 5 -6.15 -14.86 38.30
C PRO A 5 -4.75 -14.35 37.96
N LEU A 6 -4.64 -13.60 36.85
CA LEU A 6 -3.40 -12.92 36.45
C LEU A 6 -3.41 -11.49 36.97
N ILE A 7 -2.38 -11.06 37.68
CA ILE A 7 -2.16 -9.66 38.06
C ILE A 7 -0.89 -9.18 37.37
N VAL A 8 -0.98 -8.03 36.70
CA VAL A 8 0.14 -7.44 35.96
C VAL A 8 0.56 -6.15 36.62
N ILE A 9 1.85 -6.01 36.87
CA ILE A 9 2.45 -4.81 37.45
C ILE A 9 3.30 -4.15 36.37
N LEU A 10 3.02 -2.89 36.05
CA LEU A 10 3.79 -2.12 35.06
C LEU A 10 4.94 -1.39 35.76
N CYS A 11 6.17 -1.80 35.44
CA CYS A 11 7.43 -1.29 35.96
C CYS A 11 8.34 -0.85 34.79
N LEU A 12 7.92 0.16 34.04
CA LEU A 12 8.55 0.58 32.78
C LEU A 12 9.97 1.16 32.93
N LYS A 13 10.31 1.79 34.07
CA LYS A 13 11.59 2.48 34.26
C LYS A 13 12.59 1.76 35.16
N PHE A 14 12.28 0.55 35.61
CA PHE A 14 13.07 -0.22 36.57
C PHE A 14 13.47 0.60 37.81
N GLU A 15 12.54 0.77 38.75
CA GLU A 15 12.91 1.21 40.10
C GLU A 15 13.07 0.01 41.03
N GLU A 16 14.30 -0.22 41.53
CA GLU A 16 14.58 -1.20 42.60
C GLU A 16 13.75 -0.93 43.88
N GLY A 17 13.15 0.26 44.01
CA GLY A 17 12.35 0.70 45.15
C GLY A 17 10.97 0.04 45.28
N PHE A 18 10.27 -0.30 44.19
CA PHE A 18 8.91 -0.88 44.28
C PHE A 18 8.93 -2.23 45.00
N ASP A 19 9.88 -3.10 44.66
CA ASP A 19 10.00 -4.45 45.23
C ASP A 19 10.39 -4.44 46.70
N GLN A 20 11.28 -3.53 47.08
CA GLN A 20 11.72 -3.37 48.46
C GLN A 20 10.60 -2.79 49.34
N ALA A 21 9.92 -1.73 48.87
CA ALA A 21 8.83 -1.10 49.60
C ALA A 21 7.55 -1.97 49.67
N ASN A 22 7.31 -2.81 48.65
CA ASN A 22 6.08 -3.61 48.53
C ASN A 22 6.34 -5.12 48.60
N ALA A 23 7.45 -5.57 49.20
CA ALA A 23 7.79 -6.98 49.35
C ALA A 23 6.66 -7.81 49.98
N HIS A 24 5.97 -7.23 50.97
CA HIS A 24 4.82 -7.86 51.62
C HIS A 24 3.63 -8.02 50.66
N LEU A 25 3.30 -6.99 49.88
CA LEU A 25 2.23 -7.05 48.86
C LEU A 25 2.55 -8.11 47.79
N LEU A 26 3.78 -8.13 47.27
CA LEU A 26 4.22 -9.10 46.26
C LEU A 26 4.15 -10.54 46.77
N SER A 27 4.57 -10.78 48.02
CA SER A 27 4.47 -12.09 48.68
C SER A 27 3.02 -12.57 48.77
N VAL A 28 2.10 -11.70 49.20
CA VAL A 28 0.69 -12.05 49.36
C VAL A 28 0.00 -12.28 48.00
N LEU A 29 0.33 -11.46 46.99
CA LEU A 29 -0.18 -11.62 45.63
C LEU A 29 0.32 -12.93 44.99
N ALA A 30 1.61 -13.27 45.15
CA ALA A 30 2.19 -14.48 44.58
C ALA A 30 1.65 -15.79 45.19
N GLN A 31 1.21 -15.76 46.46
CA GLN A 31 0.56 -16.91 47.09
C GLN A 31 -0.82 -17.20 46.47
N ARG A 32 -1.56 -16.13 46.17
CA ARG A 32 -2.94 -16.21 45.68
C ARG A 32 -3.01 -16.41 44.17
N ASP A 33 -2.12 -15.77 43.41
CA ASP A 33 -2.32 -15.51 41.98
C ASP A 33 -1.05 -15.60 41.13
N VAL A 34 -1.21 -15.54 39.80
CA VAL A 34 -0.09 -15.40 38.87
C VAL A 34 0.25 -13.92 38.78
N VAL A 35 1.39 -13.52 39.35
CA VAL A 35 1.88 -12.13 39.26
C VAL A 35 2.92 -12.04 38.15
N ARG A 36 2.74 -11.09 37.23
CA ARG A 36 3.70 -10.79 36.16
C ARG A 36 4.08 -9.32 36.20
N LYS A 37 5.34 -9.02 35.86
CA LYS A 37 5.82 -7.66 35.68
C LYS A 37 6.03 -7.38 34.20
N ALA A 38 5.67 -6.19 33.78
CA ALA A 38 5.98 -5.66 32.46
C ALA A 38 7.02 -4.55 32.62
N TRP A 39 8.17 -4.74 32.01
CA TRP A 39 9.32 -3.82 32.09
C TRP A 39 9.39 -2.87 30.90
N THR A 40 8.54 -3.07 29.90
CA THR A 40 8.49 -2.26 28.69
C THR A 40 7.05 -1.96 28.28
N PRO A 41 6.79 -0.85 27.56
CA PRO A 41 5.46 -0.54 27.05
C PRO A 41 4.91 -1.65 26.15
N SER A 42 5.78 -2.31 25.37
CA SER A 42 5.40 -3.47 24.54
C SER A 42 4.92 -4.65 25.38
N GLN A 43 5.60 -4.98 26.49
CA GLN A 43 5.15 -6.03 27.40
C GLN A 43 3.82 -5.66 28.06
N ALA A 44 3.63 -4.40 28.43
CA ALA A 44 2.38 -3.89 28.98
C ALA A 44 1.22 -4.06 27.99
N ARG A 45 1.41 -3.63 26.72
CA ARG A 45 0.46 -3.85 25.63
C ARG A 45 0.15 -5.33 25.45
N ARG A 46 1.16 -6.19 25.47
CA ARG A 46 1.00 -7.65 25.32
C ARG A 46 0.11 -8.24 26.40
N TYR A 47 0.27 -7.85 27.67
CA TYR A 47 -0.60 -8.32 28.75
C TYR A 47 -2.02 -7.78 28.61
N LEU A 48 -2.17 -6.50 28.23
CA LEU A 48 -3.46 -5.88 27.96
C LEU A 48 -4.14 -6.44 26.71
N MET A 49 -3.40 -7.10 25.81
CA MET A 49 -3.90 -7.69 24.56
C MET A 49 -3.87 -9.23 24.55
N SER A 50 -3.38 -9.86 25.62
CA SER A 50 -3.29 -11.32 25.80
C SER A 50 -4.64 -12.01 25.97
N THR A 51 -4.72 -13.29 25.56
CA THR A 51 -5.87 -14.19 25.76
C THR A 51 -6.20 -14.42 27.24
N THR A 52 -5.22 -14.27 28.12
CA THR A 52 -5.43 -14.18 29.57
C THR A 52 -5.30 -12.72 29.95
N ARG A 53 -6.42 -11.99 29.93
CA ARG A 53 -6.46 -10.62 30.42
C ARG A 53 -6.11 -10.60 31.92
N PRO A 54 -5.33 -9.62 32.39
CA PRO A 54 -5.17 -9.42 33.81
C PRO A 54 -6.52 -9.18 34.47
N HIS A 55 -6.66 -9.65 35.70
CA HIS A 55 -7.78 -9.33 36.59
C HIS A 55 -7.65 -7.90 37.13
N ALA A 56 -6.41 -7.49 37.40
CA ALA A 56 -6.06 -6.13 37.77
C ALA A 56 -4.68 -5.76 37.21
N VAL A 57 -4.53 -4.49 36.87
CA VAL A 57 -3.25 -3.90 36.45
C VAL A 57 -2.82 -2.87 37.49
N ILE A 58 -1.62 -3.05 38.03
CA ILE A 58 -1.03 -2.12 39.00
C ILE A 58 0.01 -1.28 38.26
N LEU A 59 -0.15 0.04 38.28
CA LEU A 59 0.77 1.01 37.72
C LEU A 59 1.74 1.44 38.83
N ALA A 60 2.97 0.93 38.76
CA ALA A 60 4.00 1.19 39.76
C ALA A 60 4.87 2.41 39.42
N ASP A 61 4.91 2.83 38.14
CA ASP A 61 5.88 3.79 37.63
C ASP A 61 5.21 4.98 36.93
N ALA A 62 5.80 6.16 37.08
CA ALA A 62 5.34 7.44 36.53
C ALA A 62 5.34 7.50 34.99
N GLU A 63 6.13 6.66 34.33
CA GLU A 63 6.37 6.75 32.88
C GLU A 63 5.08 6.63 32.06
N VAL A 64 4.05 5.95 32.57
CA VAL A 64 2.74 5.84 31.91
C VAL A 64 2.05 7.21 31.68
N THR A 65 2.45 8.25 32.41
CA THR A 65 1.92 9.62 32.24
C THR A 65 2.73 10.47 31.26
N GLU A 66 3.84 9.95 30.71
CA GLU A 66 4.64 10.69 29.73
C GLU A 66 3.96 10.72 28.34
N PRO A 67 4.11 11.82 27.57
CA PRO A 67 3.48 11.96 26.25
C PRO A 67 3.79 10.82 25.28
N MET A 68 4.99 10.24 25.35
CA MET A 68 5.42 9.14 24.48
C MET A 68 4.64 7.82 24.73
N HIS A 69 3.99 7.68 25.89
CA HIS A 69 3.25 6.48 26.30
C HIS A 69 1.73 6.69 26.35
N HIS A 70 1.22 7.80 25.81
CA HIS A 70 -0.22 8.10 25.77
C HIS A 70 -1.07 7.00 25.11
N GLU A 71 -0.51 6.27 24.15
CA GLU A 71 -1.20 5.11 23.55
C GLU A 71 -1.45 4.01 24.59
N LEU A 72 -0.46 3.68 25.43
CA LEU A 72 -0.61 2.70 26.50
C LEU A 72 -1.66 3.16 27.53
N LEU A 73 -1.67 4.46 27.86
CA LEU A 73 -2.67 5.06 28.73
C LEU A 73 -4.08 4.94 28.14
N ALA A 74 -4.27 5.21 26.86
CA ALA A 74 -5.56 5.02 26.18
C ALA A 74 -6.04 3.56 26.27
N ARG A 75 -5.14 2.58 26.11
CA ARG A 75 -5.49 1.16 26.24
C ARG A 75 -5.81 0.75 27.68
N LEU A 76 -5.20 1.37 28.68
CA LEU A 76 -5.55 1.16 30.08
C LEU A 76 -6.95 1.68 30.40
N VAL A 77 -7.33 2.82 29.79
CA VAL A 77 -8.69 3.36 29.88
C VAL A 77 -9.68 2.39 29.24
N GLU A 78 -9.44 1.94 28.01
CA GLU A 78 -10.28 0.93 27.33
C GLU A 78 -10.44 -0.35 28.16
N TYR A 79 -9.34 -0.84 28.74
CA TYR A 79 -9.34 -2.01 29.63
C TYR A 79 -10.21 -1.80 30.87
N ALA A 80 -10.15 -0.62 31.49
CA ALA A 80 -10.99 -0.28 32.63
C ALA A 80 -12.47 -0.14 32.22
N GLU A 81 -12.75 0.53 31.11
CA GLU A 81 -14.12 0.68 30.58
C GLU A 81 -14.78 -0.68 30.30
N ALA A 82 -13.99 -1.66 29.85
CA ALA A 82 -14.43 -3.02 29.55
C ALA A 82 -14.68 -3.89 30.80
N GLY A 83 -14.36 -3.42 32.01
CA GLY A 83 -14.61 -4.14 33.27
C GLY A 83 -13.35 -4.46 34.09
N GLY A 84 -12.16 -4.11 33.58
CA GLY A 84 -10.91 -4.28 34.29
C GLY A 84 -10.71 -3.29 35.44
N THR A 85 -9.79 -3.63 36.35
CA THR A 85 -9.35 -2.72 37.41
C THR A 85 -7.94 -2.22 37.13
N VAL A 86 -7.75 -0.90 37.10
CA VAL A 86 -6.43 -0.25 37.00
C VAL A 86 -6.14 0.49 38.30
N ILE A 87 -4.95 0.30 38.88
CA ILE A 87 -4.60 0.86 40.19
C ILE A 87 -3.27 1.59 40.11
N TYR A 88 -3.27 2.89 40.36
CA TYR A 88 -2.07 3.69 40.60
C TYR A 88 -1.61 3.49 42.05
N ALA A 89 -0.44 2.90 42.26
CA ALA A 89 0.08 2.59 43.59
C ALA A 89 1.61 2.49 43.61
N GLY A 90 2.20 2.63 44.80
CA GLY A 90 3.66 2.51 44.99
C GLY A 90 4.42 3.79 44.60
N PRO A 91 5.68 3.67 44.14
CA PRO A 91 6.56 4.79 43.79
C PRO A 91 6.01 5.73 42.73
N PHE A 92 5.05 5.29 41.92
CA PHE A 92 4.27 6.14 41.00
C PHE A 92 3.93 7.49 41.64
N THR A 93 3.44 7.45 42.88
CA THR A 93 3.00 8.66 43.58
C THR A 93 4.15 9.63 43.90
N ALA A 94 5.35 9.12 44.19
CA ALA A 94 6.52 9.93 44.51
C ALA A 94 7.33 10.35 43.27
N ALA A 95 7.33 9.54 42.22
CA ALA A 95 8.13 9.73 41.01
C ALA A 95 7.43 10.56 39.91
N SER A 96 6.13 10.85 40.06
CA SER A 96 5.33 11.57 39.05
C SER A 96 5.20 13.07 39.36
N LEU A 97 5.25 13.91 38.33
CA LEU A 97 4.99 15.34 38.47
C LEU A 97 3.48 15.59 38.63
N TYR A 98 3.08 16.41 39.61
CA TYR A 98 1.66 16.68 39.89
C TYR A 98 0.85 17.18 38.68
N PRO A 99 1.37 18.06 37.79
CA PRO A 99 0.66 18.47 36.58
C PRO A 99 0.32 17.30 35.65
N ASP A 100 1.21 16.31 35.52
CA ASP A 100 1.05 15.18 34.61
C ASP A 100 0.00 14.20 35.15
N ILE A 101 -0.01 13.96 36.46
CA ILE A 101 -1.05 13.15 37.12
C ILE A 101 -2.42 13.84 37.00
N ASN A 102 -2.47 15.16 37.23
CA ASN A 102 -3.71 15.94 37.13
C ASN A 102 -4.25 15.96 35.70
N SER A 103 -3.38 16.14 34.72
CA SER A 103 -3.72 16.06 33.30
C SER A 103 -4.23 14.68 32.93
N THR A 104 -3.59 13.61 33.43
CA THR A 104 -3.98 12.22 33.19
C THR A 104 -5.39 11.95 33.72
N PHE A 105 -5.69 12.30 34.97
CA PHE A 105 -7.04 12.09 35.51
C PHE A 105 -8.11 12.90 34.79
N LYS A 106 -7.82 14.18 34.47
CA LYS A 106 -8.77 15.05 33.79
C LYS A 106 -9.02 14.66 32.34
N THR A 107 -7.96 14.39 31.58
CA THR A 107 -8.02 14.21 30.12
C THR A 107 -8.23 12.76 29.72
N ALA A 108 -7.53 11.81 30.35
CA ALA A 108 -7.63 10.40 29.98
C ALA A 108 -8.77 9.68 30.72
N TRP A 109 -8.91 9.92 32.03
CA TRP A 109 -9.93 9.24 32.85
C TRP A 109 -11.26 10.02 32.95
N GLY A 110 -11.30 11.28 32.53
CA GLY A 110 -12.48 12.14 32.66
C GLY A 110 -12.85 12.48 34.11
N LEU A 111 -11.94 12.29 35.06
CA LEU A 111 -12.15 12.53 36.48
C LEU A 111 -11.63 13.93 36.85
N GLN A 112 -12.38 14.66 37.68
CA GLN A 112 -11.94 15.98 38.18
C GLN A 112 -10.88 15.89 39.28
N TRP A 113 -10.31 14.70 39.50
CA TRP A 113 -9.33 14.42 40.53
C TRP A 113 -8.07 15.26 40.32
N SER A 114 -7.58 15.87 41.40
CA SER A 114 -6.36 16.67 41.38
C SER A 114 -5.50 16.36 42.60
N VAL A 115 -4.26 16.00 42.37
CA VAL A 115 -3.27 15.73 43.41
C VAL A 115 -2.86 17.02 44.13
N SER A 116 -2.74 16.98 45.45
CA SER A 116 -2.20 18.07 46.26
C SER A 116 -1.16 17.58 47.28
N ALA A 117 -0.37 18.53 47.78
CA ALA A 117 0.80 18.28 48.61
C ALA A 117 0.52 17.34 49.80
N ALA A 118 1.53 16.52 50.14
CA ALA A 118 1.49 15.56 51.23
C ALA A 118 1.09 16.23 52.55
N CYS A 119 0.01 15.75 53.17
CA CYS A 119 -0.42 16.18 54.50
C CYS A 119 -0.08 15.09 55.53
N GLY A 120 0.96 15.30 56.32
CA GLY A 120 1.51 14.31 57.24
C GLY A 120 0.71 14.01 58.53
N ASP A 121 -0.46 14.61 58.78
CA ASP A 121 -1.08 14.53 60.12
C ASP A 121 -2.61 14.36 60.16
N GLY A 122 -3.19 13.65 59.20
CA GLY A 122 -4.62 13.27 59.23
C GLY A 122 -4.86 11.86 59.80
N THR A 123 -5.73 11.72 60.80
CA THR A 123 -6.34 10.39 61.10
C THR A 123 -7.51 10.17 60.16
N PHE A 124 -7.44 9.13 59.34
CA PHE A 124 -8.48 8.77 58.38
C PHE A 124 -9.29 7.57 58.88
N ALA A 125 -10.57 7.56 58.53
CA ALA A 125 -11.47 6.44 58.77
C ALA A 125 -12.02 5.93 57.44
N VAL A 126 -12.28 4.62 57.37
CA VAL A 126 -12.91 4.01 56.19
C VAL A 126 -14.28 4.65 55.97
N ASN A 127 -14.53 5.12 54.76
CA ASN A 127 -15.80 5.70 54.37
C ASN A 127 -16.85 4.61 54.21
N PRO A 128 -17.95 4.61 55.00
CA PRO A 128 -19.00 3.61 54.86
C PRO A 128 -19.82 3.76 53.57
N GLN A 129 -19.72 4.92 52.89
CA GLN A 129 -20.45 5.21 51.66
C GLN A 129 -19.64 4.94 50.38
N VAL A 130 -18.41 4.42 50.49
CA VAL A 130 -17.62 4.04 49.31
C VAL A 130 -18.32 2.91 48.55
N LYS A 131 -18.51 3.11 47.24
CA LYS A 131 -19.16 2.11 46.39
C LYS A 131 -18.12 1.20 45.75
N GLY A 132 -18.49 -0.07 45.57
CA GLY A 132 -17.70 -1.04 44.79
C GLY A 132 -16.39 -1.51 45.41
N LEU A 133 -16.15 -1.26 46.71
CA LEU A 133 -14.99 -1.78 47.43
C LEU A 133 -15.45 -2.58 48.66
N ASN A 134 -14.87 -3.76 48.89
CA ASN A 134 -15.16 -4.54 50.10
C ASN A 134 -14.37 -3.97 51.29
N THR A 135 -15.06 -3.26 52.17
CA THR A 135 -14.46 -2.57 53.32
C THR A 135 -14.26 -3.45 54.56
N LYS A 136 -14.75 -4.69 54.58
CA LYS A 136 -14.71 -5.57 55.77
C LYS A 136 -13.28 -5.92 56.23
N GLY A 137 -12.33 -6.00 55.29
CA GLY A 137 -10.92 -6.32 55.56
C GLY A 137 -10.02 -5.10 55.72
N LEU A 138 -10.56 -3.88 55.60
CA LEU A 138 -9.77 -2.65 55.67
C LEU A 138 -9.56 -2.20 57.12
N VAL A 139 -8.41 -1.55 57.36
CA VAL A 139 -8.10 -0.97 58.67
C VAL A 139 -9.05 0.22 58.90
N LYS A 140 -9.94 0.09 59.91
CA LYS A 140 -11.03 1.06 60.18
C LYS A 140 -10.54 2.48 60.43
N ARG A 141 -9.35 2.63 61.04
CA ARG A 141 -8.66 3.91 61.22
C ARG A 141 -7.18 3.74 60.95
N CYS A 142 -6.64 4.54 60.03
CA CYS A 142 -5.23 4.55 59.70
C CYS A 142 -4.70 5.98 59.74
N LYS A 143 -3.39 6.10 60.00
CA LYS A 143 -2.62 7.32 59.83
C LYS A 143 -1.58 6.99 58.76
N PHE A 144 -1.65 7.66 57.62
CA PHE A 144 -0.62 7.53 56.58
C PHE A 144 0.54 8.44 56.97
N GLN A 145 1.75 7.89 57.13
CA GLN A 145 2.91 8.69 57.56
C GLN A 145 3.38 9.67 56.47
N ALA A 146 3.34 9.24 55.21
CA ALA A 146 3.65 10.09 54.05
C ALA A 146 2.81 9.62 52.85
N ALA A 147 1.65 10.25 52.67
CA ALA A 147 0.77 9.99 51.53
C ALA A 147 0.46 11.28 50.76
N ILE A 148 0.45 11.15 49.44
CA ILE A 148 0.00 12.20 48.53
C ILE A 148 -1.52 12.07 48.38
N HIS A 149 -2.24 13.16 48.59
CA HIS A 149 -3.70 13.13 48.60
C HIS A 149 -4.26 13.58 47.25
N VAL A 150 -5.43 13.05 46.92
CA VAL A 150 -6.23 13.48 45.78
C VAL A 150 -7.41 14.30 46.28
N ASP A 151 -7.53 15.50 45.76
CA ASP A 151 -8.65 16.42 45.92
C ASP A 151 -9.69 16.22 44.81
N ASN A 152 -10.85 16.86 44.96
CA ASN A 152 -11.93 16.80 43.99
C ASN A 152 -12.55 15.40 43.78
N VAL A 153 -12.45 14.54 44.80
CA VAL A 153 -13.02 13.18 44.76
C VAL A 153 -14.44 13.17 45.31
N ALA A 154 -15.37 12.52 44.60
CA ALA A 154 -16.74 12.36 45.07
C ALA A 154 -16.79 11.48 46.34
N LEU A 155 -17.77 11.72 47.22
CA LEU A 155 -17.90 10.96 48.47
C LEU A 155 -18.01 9.45 48.25
N GLU A 156 -18.63 9.02 47.16
CA GLU A 156 -18.81 7.60 46.85
C GLU A 156 -17.55 6.91 46.30
N ASP A 157 -16.57 7.69 45.86
CA ASP A 157 -15.29 7.20 45.34
C ASP A 157 -14.16 7.32 46.37
N ALA A 158 -14.31 8.20 47.37
CA ALA A 158 -13.33 8.39 48.44
C ALA A 158 -13.33 7.18 49.40
N VAL A 159 -12.23 6.42 49.46
CA VAL A 159 -12.12 5.23 50.31
C VAL A 159 -11.93 5.61 51.78
N TYR A 160 -11.13 6.65 52.01
CA TYR A 160 -10.79 7.15 53.34
C TYR A 160 -11.22 8.61 53.48
N ILE A 161 -11.90 8.94 54.57
CA ILE A 161 -12.32 10.31 54.90
C ILE A 161 -11.76 10.72 56.26
N SER A 162 -11.64 12.02 56.53
CA SER A 162 -11.12 12.48 57.82
C SER A 162 -12.01 11.98 58.98
N ALA A 163 -11.39 11.58 60.10
CA ALA A 163 -12.13 11.05 61.24
C ALA A 163 -13.16 12.04 61.84
N ALA A 164 -13.00 13.34 61.59
CA ALA A 164 -13.97 14.38 61.96
C ALA A 164 -15.25 14.34 61.10
N LEU A 165 -15.12 14.07 59.80
CA LEU A 165 -16.24 13.91 58.87
C LEU A 165 -16.98 12.59 59.10
N ALA A 166 -16.27 11.51 59.40
CA ALA A 166 -16.86 10.21 59.71
C ALA A 166 -17.76 10.21 60.96
N LYS A 167 -17.50 11.12 61.92
CA LYS A 167 -18.30 11.26 63.16
C LYS A 167 -19.63 12.00 62.95
N LYS A 168 -19.79 12.80 61.88
CA LYS A 168 -20.98 13.66 61.70
C LYS A 168 -22.19 12.96 61.10
N GLY A 169 -22.08 11.68 60.67
CA GLY A 169 -23.19 10.89 60.12
C GLY A 169 -23.80 11.55 58.87
N GLY A 170 -23.39 11.11 57.68
CA GLY A 170 -23.71 11.76 56.39
C GLY A 170 -25.20 11.95 56.08
N ASN A 171 -25.83 12.94 56.69
CA ASN A 171 -27.11 13.52 56.33
C ASN A 171 -26.89 15.03 56.18
N GLY A 172 -26.31 15.41 55.05
CA GLY A 172 -26.21 16.79 54.60
C GLY A 172 -26.80 16.89 53.20
N SER A 173 -28.10 17.19 53.13
CA SER A 173 -28.73 17.69 51.91
C SER A 173 -28.14 19.06 51.60
N SER A 174 -27.14 19.15 50.72
CA SER A 174 -26.78 20.41 50.08
C SER A 174 -26.47 20.20 48.60
N SER A 175 -27.17 20.95 47.76
CA SER A 175 -27.21 20.92 46.30
C SER A 175 -25.95 21.42 45.59
N HIS A 176 -24.78 21.24 46.17
CA HIS A 176 -23.49 21.43 45.50
C HIS A 176 -22.66 20.17 45.71
N ALA A 177 -22.07 19.64 44.63
CA ALA A 177 -21.26 18.42 44.67
C ALA A 177 -20.07 18.61 45.63
N VAL A 178 -20.23 18.16 46.88
CA VAL A 178 -19.19 18.25 47.90
C VAL A 178 -18.09 17.29 47.48
N THR A 179 -16.92 17.83 47.15
CA THR A 179 -15.73 17.05 46.86
C THR A 179 -14.87 16.89 48.11
N TYR A 180 -14.12 15.79 48.17
CA TYR A 180 -13.34 15.39 49.34
C TYR A 180 -11.87 15.23 48.99
N LYS A 181 -11.02 15.55 49.97
CA LYS A 181 -9.60 15.23 49.97
C LYS A 181 -9.40 13.85 50.59
N THR A 182 -8.76 12.93 49.87
CA THR A 182 -8.54 11.55 50.33
C THR A 182 -7.16 11.00 49.97
N PRO A 183 -6.53 10.19 50.84
CA PRO A 183 -5.30 9.48 50.51
C PRO A 183 -5.53 8.28 49.57
N ALA A 184 -6.77 7.81 49.40
CA ALA A 184 -7.09 6.76 48.45
C ALA A 184 -8.49 6.90 47.87
N ALA A 185 -8.60 6.72 46.56
CA ALA A 185 -9.84 6.85 45.79
C ALA A 185 -10.06 5.63 44.89
N PHE A 186 -11.32 5.32 44.61
CA PHE A 186 -11.72 4.20 43.76
C PHE A 186 -12.93 4.55 42.89
N GLY A 187 -12.66 5.17 41.74
CA GLY A 187 -13.66 5.77 40.85
C GLY A 187 -14.11 4.84 39.74
N LYS A 188 -15.39 4.94 39.35
CA LYS A 188 -16.02 4.13 38.29
C LYS A 188 -15.67 4.67 36.90
N ILE A 189 -15.25 3.77 36.00
CA ILE A 189 -14.94 4.06 34.60
C ILE A 189 -15.56 2.96 33.74
N GLY A 190 -16.56 3.30 32.93
CA GLY A 190 -17.36 2.32 32.18
C GLY A 190 -17.93 1.21 33.08
N ARG A 191 -17.57 -0.05 32.79
CA ARG A 191 -17.93 -1.24 33.58
C ARG A 191 -16.92 -1.56 34.69
N GLY A 192 -15.70 -1.04 34.62
CA GLY A 192 -14.63 -1.28 35.60
C GLY A 192 -14.34 -0.06 36.48
N ARG A 193 -13.11 0.03 36.99
CA ARG A 193 -12.69 1.09 37.92
C ARG A 193 -11.21 1.46 37.81
N VAL A 194 -10.94 2.69 38.20
CA VAL A 194 -9.60 3.21 38.44
C VAL A 194 -9.42 3.48 39.94
N GLY A 195 -8.32 2.97 40.49
CA GLY A 195 -7.91 3.17 41.87
C GLY A 195 -6.67 4.05 41.96
N TYR A 196 -6.63 4.88 42.99
CA TYR A 196 -5.44 5.64 43.38
C TYR A 196 -5.14 5.38 44.85
N VAL A 197 -3.87 5.08 45.14
CA VAL A 197 -3.37 4.92 46.50
C VAL A 197 -2.12 5.78 46.66
N GLY A 198 -2.23 6.82 47.50
CA GLY A 198 -1.22 7.84 47.72
C GLY A 198 -0.04 7.44 48.60
N ASP A 199 -0.01 6.22 49.14
CA ASP A 199 1.01 5.77 50.09
C ASP A 199 2.33 5.44 49.39
N MET A 200 3.39 6.13 49.80
CA MET A 200 4.73 6.04 49.21
C MET A 200 5.58 4.91 49.82
N HIS A 201 5.18 4.34 50.96
CA HIS A 201 6.03 3.42 51.75
C HIS A 201 5.47 1.99 51.86
N GLY A 202 4.34 1.69 51.24
CA GLY A 202 3.79 0.33 51.19
C GLY A 202 3.35 -0.21 52.56
N GLU A 203 2.71 0.62 53.38
CA GLU A 203 2.28 0.23 54.71
C GLU A 203 1.34 -1.01 54.68
N PRO A 204 1.30 -1.85 55.74
CA PRO A 204 0.42 -3.02 55.78
C PRO A 204 -1.07 -2.69 55.56
N ALA A 205 -1.50 -1.50 55.97
CA ALA A 205 -2.85 -1.00 55.72
C ALA A 205 -3.13 -0.82 54.22
N THR A 206 -2.14 -0.36 53.46
CA THR A 206 -2.16 -0.20 52.00
C THR A 206 -2.18 -1.54 51.27
N THR A 207 -1.48 -2.56 51.79
CA THR A 207 -1.52 -3.91 51.21
C THR A 207 -2.96 -4.44 51.15
N ASN A 208 -3.71 -4.34 52.26
CA ASN A 208 -5.10 -4.79 52.30
C ASN A 208 -6.01 -3.98 51.38
N LEU A 209 -5.73 -2.70 51.22
CA LEU A 209 -6.45 -1.82 50.30
C LEU A 209 -6.24 -2.20 48.84
N ILE A 210 -4.99 -2.37 48.40
CA ILE A 210 -4.67 -2.75 47.02
C ILE A 210 -5.26 -4.12 46.69
N LEU A 211 -5.20 -5.07 47.64
CA LEU A 211 -5.87 -6.37 47.48
C LEU A 211 -7.39 -6.22 47.34
N ALA A 212 -8.02 -5.39 48.17
CA ALA A 212 -9.46 -5.14 48.07
C ALA A 212 -9.86 -4.50 46.73
N MET A 213 -9.02 -3.62 46.17
CA MET A 213 -9.21 -3.03 44.85
C MET A 213 -9.03 -4.06 43.72
N CYS A 214 -7.95 -4.87 43.78
CA CYS A 214 -7.66 -5.90 42.79
C CYS A 214 -8.80 -6.93 42.68
N PHE A 215 -9.38 -7.32 43.81
CA PHE A 215 -10.42 -8.36 43.90
C PHE A 215 -11.80 -7.78 44.24
N TRP A 216 -12.13 -6.60 43.71
CA TRP A 216 -13.51 -6.12 43.81
C TRP A 216 -14.44 -7.18 43.19
N PRO A 217 -15.52 -7.61 43.89
CA PRO A 217 -16.53 -8.54 43.36
C PRO A 217 -17.08 -8.27 41.95
N GLY A 218 -17.02 -7.04 41.46
CA GLY A 218 -17.46 -6.63 40.13
C GLY A 218 -16.33 -6.55 39.11
N SER A 219 -15.06 -6.68 39.53
CA SER A 219 -13.92 -6.81 38.63
C SER A 219 -14.06 -8.10 37.84
N ARG A 220 -14.25 -7.95 36.54
CA ARG A 220 -14.29 -9.06 35.59
C ARG A 220 -13.16 -8.80 34.63
N ALA A 221 -12.22 -9.75 34.53
CA ALA A 221 -11.24 -9.70 33.46
C ALA A 221 -12.03 -9.57 32.15
N PRO A 222 -11.86 -8.48 31.38
CA PRO A 222 -12.70 -8.23 30.22
C PRO A 222 -12.59 -9.43 29.27
N ILE A 223 -13.74 -10.01 28.93
CA ILE A 223 -13.82 -11.07 27.92
C ILE A 223 -13.36 -10.43 26.61
N PRO A 224 -12.50 -11.08 25.80
CA PRO A 224 -12.09 -10.50 24.53
C PRO A 224 -13.35 -10.12 23.74
N PRO A 225 -13.45 -8.87 23.23
CA PRO A 225 -14.49 -8.57 22.26
C PRO A 225 -14.29 -9.52 21.08
N GLY A 226 -15.18 -10.50 20.95
CA GLY A 226 -15.39 -11.16 19.67
C GLY A 226 -15.93 -10.09 18.73
N ASP A 227 -15.23 -9.90 17.61
CA ASP A 227 -15.40 -8.80 16.68
C ASP A 227 -16.85 -8.48 16.36
N GLY A 228 -17.31 -7.43 16.99
CA GLY A 228 -17.57 -6.18 16.30
C GLY A 228 -17.87 -5.13 17.36
N VAL A 229 -18.37 -3.98 16.96
CA VAL A 229 -19.60 -3.58 17.66
C VAL A 229 -20.53 -4.83 17.65
N PRO A 230 -21.25 -5.16 18.74
CA PRO A 230 -20.96 -6.16 19.80
C PRO A 230 -21.39 -7.64 19.55
N GLU A 231 -20.88 -8.49 20.45
CA GLU A 231 -21.32 -9.81 21.00
C GLU A 231 -21.98 -10.87 20.08
N VAL A 232 -21.42 -12.11 20.06
CA VAL A 232 -22.10 -13.36 20.53
C VAL A 232 -21.09 -14.54 20.66
N PHE A 233 -21.32 -15.28 21.75
CA PHE A 233 -20.78 -16.54 22.31
C PHE A 233 -20.56 -17.76 21.39
N TYR A 234 -19.79 -18.75 21.88
CA TYR A 234 -20.20 -20.17 22.10
C TYR A 234 -19.14 -20.84 23.03
N THR A 235 -19.37 -20.96 24.35
CA THR A 235 -19.97 -22.08 25.13
C THR A 235 -19.39 -23.48 24.92
N GLY A 236 -19.14 -24.14 26.06
CA GLY A 236 -18.77 -25.55 26.17
C GLY A 236 -18.51 -25.98 27.61
N LEU A 237 -19.52 -25.92 28.49
CA LEU A 237 -19.88 -26.95 29.47
C LEU A 237 -21.16 -26.54 30.24
N ALA A 238 -22.09 -27.49 30.29
CA ALA A 238 -23.52 -27.35 30.57
C ALA A 238 -23.91 -26.87 31.96
N PHE A 239 -25.01 -26.11 32.06
CA PHE A 239 -26.10 -26.29 33.03
C PHE A 239 -27.42 -25.82 32.41
N VAL A 240 -28.49 -26.55 32.73
CA VAL A 240 -29.88 -26.46 32.24
C VAL A 240 -30.67 -25.45 33.07
N GLU A 241 -31.59 -24.70 32.44
CA GLU A 241 -32.96 -24.29 32.85
C GLU A 241 -33.38 -23.08 31.99
N GLU A 242 -34.36 -23.23 31.08
CA GLU A 242 -35.83 -23.06 31.22
C GLU A 242 -36.29 -21.58 31.21
N ASP A 243 -37.13 -21.28 30.21
CA ASP A 243 -37.96 -20.07 29.99
C ASP A 243 -37.33 -18.72 29.59
N ALA A 244 -37.27 -18.44 28.27
CA ALA A 244 -37.41 -17.09 27.70
C ALA A 244 -37.88 -17.11 26.22
N PRO A 245 -38.63 -16.09 25.73
CA PRO A 245 -39.54 -16.16 24.58
C PRO A 245 -38.86 -15.95 23.21
N PRO A 246 -39.57 -16.21 22.08
CA PRO A 246 -38.96 -16.31 20.76
C PRO A 246 -38.75 -14.93 20.10
N HIS A 247 -37.58 -14.75 19.48
CA HIS A 247 -37.26 -13.62 18.60
C HIS A 247 -36.59 -14.11 17.31
N PRO A 248 -36.62 -13.28 16.24
CA PRO A 248 -37.19 -13.65 14.95
C PRO A 248 -36.24 -14.37 14.00
N SER A 249 -36.83 -15.07 13.04
CA SER A 249 -36.23 -15.94 12.03
C SER A 249 -35.04 -15.33 11.28
N THR A 250 -33.87 -15.95 11.43
CA THR A 250 -32.68 -15.77 10.60
C THR A 250 -32.73 -16.70 9.39
N SER A 251 -32.93 -16.13 8.20
CA SER A 251 -32.44 -16.71 6.95
C SER A 251 -31.09 -16.07 6.67
N ASP A 252 -29.98 -16.83 6.77
CA ASP A 252 -28.66 -16.59 6.10
C ASP A 252 -27.49 -17.41 6.69
N ALA A 253 -27.74 -18.37 7.58
CA ALA A 253 -26.71 -19.27 8.09
C ALA A 253 -26.61 -20.58 7.26
N THR A 254 -26.06 -20.52 6.05
CA THR A 254 -25.79 -21.74 5.25
C THR A 254 -24.53 -21.63 4.37
N ASP A 255 -23.30 -21.51 4.92
CA ASP A 255 -22.09 -21.93 4.15
C ASP A 255 -20.72 -22.04 4.88
N LEU A 256 -20.62 -22.47 6.16
CA LEU A 256 -19.30 -22.65 6.79
C LEU A 256 -19.17 -24.02 7.47
N GLY A 257 -18.38 -24.90 6.87
CA GLY A 257 -17.95 -26.16 7.48
C GLY A 257 -17.09 -25.96 8.76
N PRO A 258 -16.67 -27.04 9.43
CA PRO A 258 -15.92 -26.96 10.68
C PRO A 258 -14.58 -26.22 10.50
N LYS A 259 -14.28 -25.27 11.40
CA LYS A 259 -13.00 -24.52 11.41
C LYS A 259 -11.83 -25.46 11.69
N ARG A 260 -10.71 -25.26 10.98
CA ARG A 260 -9.45 -26.01 11.18
C ARG A 260 -8.87 -25.74 12.57
N ASN A 261 -8.32 -26.77 13.21
CA ASN A 261 -7.63 -26.69 14.48
C ASN A 261 -6.10 -26.57 14.27
N ILE A 262 -5.53 -25.41 14.60
CA ILE A 262 -4.13 -25.07 14.37
C ILE A 262 -3.39 -24.95 15.70
N LEU A 263 -2.27 -25.68 15.83
CA LEU A 263 -1.38 -25.60 16.99
C LEU A 263 -0.15 -24.78 16.65
N ILE A 264 0.14 -23.72 17.39
CA ILE A 264 1.39 -22.94 17.29
C ILE A 264 2.30 -23.34 18.45
N VAL A 265 3.53 -23.75 18.15
CA VAL A 265 4.55 -24.08 19.15
C VAL A 265 5.61 -22.99 19.16
N SER A 266 5.65 -22.24 20.27
CA SER A 266 6.47 -21.05 20.46
C SER A 266 7.31 -21.16 21.74
N LEU A 267 8.36 -22.00 21.73
CA LEU A 267 9.15 -22.31 22.93
C LEU A 267 10.10 -21.18 23.33
N GLU A 268 10.60 -20.42 22.35
CA GLU A 268 11.53 -19.30 22.53
C GLU A 268 10.95 -18.05 21.82
N LYS A 269 9.71 -17.70 22.15
CA LYS A 269 8.99 -16.58 21.54
C LYS A 269 9.54 -15.21 21.97
N GLU A 270 10.08 -14.46 21.02
CA GLU A 270 10.54 -13.09 21.22
C GLU A 270 9.39 -12.09 21.34
N ASP A 271 9.57 -11.03 22.13
CA ASP A 271 8.52 -10.05 22.46
C ASP A 271 7.96 -9.30 21.24
N TYR A 272 8.80 -9.03 20.24
CA TYR A 272 8.40 -8.32 19.01
C TYR A 272 7.73 -9.23 17.97
N THR A 273 7.66 -10.56 18.19
CA THR A 273 7.06 -11.51 17.25
C THR A 273 5.59 -11.21 16.99
N ASP A 274 4.86 -10.88 18.05
CA ASP A 274 3.43 -10.57 17.97
C ASP A 274 3.18 -9.25 17.20
N GLU A 275 4.12 -8.30 17.27
CA GLU A 275 4.03 -7.02 16.54
C GLU A 275 4.31 -7.22 15.04
N ILE A 276 5.40 -7.93 14.69
CA ILE A 276 5.75 -8.20 13.28
C ILE A 276 4.66 -9.03 12.57
N TYR A 277 4.10 -10.03 13.27
CA TYR A 277 3.12 -10.96 12.70
C TYR A 277 1.69 -10.67 13.16
N ALA A 278 1.39 -9.44 13.59
CA ALA A 278 0.06 -9.06 14.09
C ALA A 278 -1.06 -9.40 13.09
N GLN A 279 -0.85 -9.06 11.81
CA GLN A 279 -1.77 -9.35 10.72
C GLN A 279 -2.02 -10.86 10.55
N PHE A 280 -0.96 -11.68 10.63
CA PHE A 280 -1.05 -13.13 10.56
C PHE A 280 -1.89 -13.70 11.71
N TYR A 281 -1.61 -13.29 12.96
CA TYR A 281 -2.36 -13.78 14.12
C TYR A 281 -3.84 -13.37 14.09
N GLN A 282 -4.14 -12.16 13.62
CA GLN A 282 -5.52 -11.68 13.47
C GLN A 282 -6.28 -12.53 12.46
N ALA A 283 -5.74 -12.68 11.25
CA ALA A 283 -6.36 -13.47 10.19
C ALA A 283 -6.51 -14.96 10.58
N LEU A 284 -5.56 -15.50 11.35
CA LEU A 284 -5.57 -16.91 11.74
C LEU A 284 -6.66 -17.19 12.76
N ARG A 285 -6.84 -16.32 13.76
CA ARG A 285 -7.92 -16.46 14.76
C ARG A 285 -9.30 -16.25 14.16
N LYS A 286 -9.42 -15.42 13.11
CA LYS A 286 -10.66 -15.24 12.36
C LYS A 286 -11.08 -16.55 11.67
N ASN A 287 -10.12 -17.21 11.00
CA ASN A 287 -10.39 -18.32 10.08
C ASN A 287 -10.14 -19.72 10.66
N ALA A 288 -9.52 -19.86 11.83
CA ALA A 288 -9.18 -21.14 12.42
C ALA A 288 -9.30 -21.13 13.97
N THR A 289 -9.43 -22.31 14.56
CA THR A 289 -9.29 -22.51 16.00
C THR A 289 -7.81 -22.61 16.34
N VAL A 290 -7.27 -21.66 17.10
CA VAL A 290 -5.83 -21.55 17.35
C VAL A 290 -5.49 -21.87 18.79
N THR A 291 -4.53 -22.77 18.99
CA THR A 291 -3.91 -23.04 20.29
C THR A 291 -2.42 -22.71 20.21
N GLU A 292 -1.92 -21.78 21.03
CA GLU A 292 -0.49 -21.49 21.11
C GLU A 292 0.10 -22.04 22.42
N VAL A 293 1.22 -22.76 22.33
CA VAL A 293 1.90 -23.37 23.46
C VAL A 293 3.36 -22.93 23.54
N GLN A 294 3.79 -22.52 24.73
CA GLN A 294 5.18 -22.12 25.00
C GLN A 294 5.96 -23.14 25.84
N GLN A 295 5.32 -24.26 26.19
CA GLN A 295 5.90 -25.29 27.05
C GLN A 295 5.98 -26.62 26.29
N PRO A 296 7.14 -27.29 26.26
CA PRO A 296 7.31 -28.54 25.51
C PRO A 296 6.33 -29.65 25.93
N ARG A 297 5.99 -29.71 27.23
CA ARG A 297 5.02 -30.69 27.76
C ARG A 297 3.60 -30.44 27.25
N ALA A 298 3.19 -29.17 27.14
CA ALA A 298 1.89 -28.82 26.61
C ALA A 298 1.79 -29.14 25.11
N ALA A 299 2.86 -28.89 24.35
CA ALA A 299 2.95 -29.27 22.95
C ALA A 299 2.83 -30.80 22.77
N GLN A 300 3.54 -31.60 23.57
CA GLN A 300 3.42 -33.06 23.54
C GLN A 300 1.99 -33.53 23.87
N ALA A 301 1.37 -32.96 24.90
CA ALA A 301 0.01 -33.29 25.27
C ALA A 301 -0.98 -33.02 24.12
N ALA A 302 -0.87 -31.86 23.47
CA ALA A 302 -1.71 -31.47 22.33
C ALA A 302 -1.55 -32.42 21.12
N LEU A 303 -0.33 -32.91 20.85
CA LEU A 303 -0.07 -33.87 19.77
C LEU A 303 -0.59 -35.28 20.07
N SER A 304 -0.65 -35.65 21.36
CA SER A 304 -1.09 -36.97 21.83
C SER A 304 -2.59 -37.08 22.13
N ALA A 305 -3.36 -36.00 21.95
CA ALA A 305 -4.78 -35.97 22.27
C ALA A 305 -5.58 -36.98 21.43
N SER A 306 -6.40 -37.78 22.10
CA SER A 306 -7.35 -38.72 21.47
C SER A 306 -8.62 -37.99 21.01
N ALA A 307 -9.22 -38.47 19.91
CA ALA A 307 -10.46 -37.95 19.32
C ALA A 307 -11.63 -37.82 20.32
N SER A 308 -11.58 -38.49 21.48
CA SER A 308 -12.63 -38.47 22.50
C SER A 308 -12.49 -37.38 23.58
N ALA A 309 -11.36 -36.66 23.67
CA ALA A 309 -11.12 -35.67 24.75
C ALA A 309 -10.66 -34.30 24.25
N SER A 310 -9.94 -34.22 23.12
CA SER A 310 -9.62 -32.98 22.40
C SER A 310 -9.20 -33.35 20.96
N PRO A 311 -9.69 -32.64 19.92
CA PRO A 311 -9.34 -32.98 18.54
C PRO A 311 -7.85 -32.75 18.29
N ARG A 312 -7.21 -33.72 17.62
CA ARG A 312 -5.82 -33.59 17.14
C ARG A 312 -5.71 -32.36 16.24
N PRO A 313 -4.58 -31.61 16.26
CA PRO A 313 -4.40 -30.47 15.36
C PRO A 313 -4.36 -30.91 13.89
N ASP A 314 -5.03 -30.14 13.03
CA ASP A 314 -5.01 -30.31 11.57
C ASP A 314 -3.66 -29.89 10.98
N ALA A 315 -3.05 -28.85 11.55
CA ALA A 315 -1.69 -28.43 11.24
C ALA A 315 -0.99 -27.83 12.46
N VAL A 316 0.34 -27.89 12.45
CA VAL A 316 1.22 -27.37 13.50
C VAL A 316 2.17 -26.34 12.91
N ILE A 317 2.22 -25.14 13.49
CA ILE A 317 3.16 -24.09 13.12
C ILE A 317 4.27 -24.03 14.17
N LEU A 318 5.52 -24.12 13.73
CA LEU A 318 6.69 -23.92 14.57
C LEU A 318 7.19 -22.48 14.35
N SER A 319 7.02 -21.62 15.36
CA SER A 319 7.31 -20.19 15.22
C SER A 319 8.78 -19.82 15.46
N ASP A 320 9.54 -20.69 16.11
CA ASP A 320 10.93 -20.47 16.52
C ASP A 320 11.77 -21.75 16.39
N PRO A 321 13.10 -21.62 16.25
CA PRO A 321 13.96 -22.77 16.01
C PRO A 321 14.41 -23.47 17.30
N ALA A 322 13.74 -23.31 18.45
CA ALA A 322 14.16 -23.95 19.70
C ALA A 322 14.26 -25.48 19.56
N LEU A 323 13.44 -26.10 18.71
CA LEU A 323 13.46 -27.53 18.43
C LEU A 323 14.73 -28.03 17.73
N THR A 324 15.57 -27.14 17.20
CA THR A 324 16.92 -27.48 16.73
C THR A 324 17.85 -27.86 17.89
N ASN A 325 17.53 -27.44 19.11
CA ASN A 325 18.30 -27.77 20.30
C ASN A 325 18.05 -29.23 20.73
N PRO A 326 19.12 -30.04 20.95
CA PRO A 326 18.99 -31.42 21.41
C PRO A 326 18.14 -31.62 22.68
N LYS A 327 17.98 -30.58 23.53
CA LYS A 327 17.13 -30.59 24.72
C LYS A 327 15.66 -30.95 24.40
N HIS A 328 15.19 -30.67 23.19
CA HIS A 328 13.82 -30.93 22.76
C HIS A 328 13.66 -32.13 21.82
N LYS A 329 14.66 -33.01 21.72
CA LYS A 329 14.65 -34.18 20.81
C LYS A 329 13.39 -35.05 20.89
N LYS A 330 12.77 -35.17 22.07
CA LYS A 330 11.55 -35.97 22.26
C LYS A 330 10.34 -35.34 21.56
N LEU A 331 10.15 -34.03 21.71
CA LEU A 331 9.07 -33.29 21.05
C LEU A 331 9.27 -33.24 19.53
N LEU A 332 10.52 -33.06 19.09
CA LEU A 332 10.87 -33.14 17.68
C LEU A 332 10.50 -34.51 17.06
N ALA A 333 10.82 -35.61 17.74
CA ALA A 333 10.42 -36.94 17.28
C ALA A 333 8.89 -37.08 17.17
N SER A 334 8.14 -36.62 18.17
CA SER A 334 6.66 -36.63 18.12
C SER A 334 6.09 -35.81 16.96
N LEU A 335 6.71 -34.69 16.59
CA LEU A 335 6.31 -33.88 15.42
C LEU A 335 6.61 -34.57 14.09
N VAL A 336 7.75 -35.25 14.00
CA VAL A 336 8.10 -36.07 12.82
C VAL A 336 7.11 -37.21 12.66
N ASP A 337 6.78 -37.92 13.75
CA ASP A 337 5.78 -39.00 13.74
C ASP A 337 4.38 -38.47 13.39
N TYR A 338 4.01 -37.31 13.94
CA TYR A 338 2.78 -36.60 13.58
C TYR A 338 2.71 -36.33 12.07
N THR A 339 3.79 -35.78 11.50
CA THR A 339 3.87 -35.49 10.06
C THR A 339 3.74 -36.77 9.23
N ARG A 340 4.49 -37.82 9.58
CA ARG A 340 4.45 -39.11 8.86
C ARG A 340 3.07 -39.76 8.88
N SER A 341 2.28 -39.52 9.93
CA SER A 341 0.92 -40.03 10.10
C SER A 341 -0.18 -39.19 9.41
N GLY A 342 0.18 -38.22 8.56
CA GLY A 342 -0.78 -37.40 7.81
C GLY A 342 -0.93 -35.96 8.29
N GLY A 343 -0.24 -35.57 9.37
CA GLY A 343 -0.26 -34.20 9.88
C GLY A 343 0.56 -33.23 9.03
N THR A 344 0.26 -31.94 9.10
CA THR A 344 1.04 -30.90 8.43
C THR A 344 1.84 -30.06 9.43
N VAL A 345 3.14 -29.92 9.20
CA VAL A 345 4.02 -29.07 10.03
C VAL A 345 4.58 -27.94 9.15
N VAL A 346 4.43 -26.70 9.60
CA VAL A 346 4.92 -25.51 8.89
C VAL A 346 5.93 -24.77 9.76
N LEU A 347 7.15 -24.61 9.24
CA LEU A 347 8.24 -23.85 9.84
C LEU A 347 8.14 -22.41 9.31
N ALA A 348 7.76 -21.45 10.14
CA ALA A 348 7.48 -20.09 9.70
C ALA A 348 7.72 -19.06 10.82
N LEU A 349 7.37 -17.80 10.56
CA LEU A 349 7.52 -16.69 11.50
C LEU A 349 9.01 -16.46 11.85
N GLN A 350 9.36 -16.37 13.12
CA GLN A 350 10.75 -16.16 13.57
C GLN A 350 11.63 -17.42 13.46
N PHE A 351 11.11 -18.55 12.96
CA PHE A 351 11.87 -19.79 12.79
C PHE A 351 13.11 -19.59 11.92
N SER A 352 12.92 -18.95 10.75
CA SER A 352 13.97 -18.70 9.75
C SER A 352 15.04 -17.74 10.27
N ASN A 353 14.64 -16.70 10.98
CA ASN A 353 15.52 -15.62 11.45
C ASN A 353 16.60 -16.11 12.44
N HIS A 354 16.24 -17.03 13.34
CA HIS A 354 17.15 -17.53 14.38
C HIS A 354 17.77 -18.90 14.04
N LEU A 355 17.57 -19.41 12.83
CA LEU A 355 18.04 -20.72 12.41
C LEU A 355 19.58 -20.73 12.23
N LYS A 356 20.30 -21.39 13.12
CA LYS A 356 21.77 -21.43 13.10
C LYS A 356 22.30 -22.34 11.97
N PRO A 357 23.26 -21.90 11.13
CA PRO A 357 23.72 -22.68 9.97
C PRO A 357 24.19 -24.09 10.34
N ALA A 358 24.94 -24.23 11.44
CA ALA A 358 25.48 -25.51 11.90
C ALA A 358 24.40 -26.54 12.30
N GLN A 359 23.17 -26.09 12.57
CA GLN A 359 22.08 -26.91 13.07
C GLN A 359 21.02 -27.21 12.00
N THR A 360 21.06 -26.52 10.85
CA THR A 360 20.02 -26.59 9.82
C THR A 360 19.94 -27.96 9.14
N ARG A 361 21.04 -28.40 8.50
CA ARG A 361 21.06 -29.68 7.78
C ARG A 361 20.74 -30.89 8.68
N PRO A 362 21.31 -31.01 9.91
CA PRO A 362 20.93 -32.09 10.83
C PRO A 362 19.47 -32.06 11.27
N PHE A 363 18.86 -30.87 11.36
CA PHE A 363 17.46 -30.71 11.71
C PHE A 363 16.55 -31.22 10.59
N PHE A 364 16.73 -30.74 9.36
CA PHE A 364 15.93 -31.15 8.21
C PHE A 364 16.10 -32.63 7.85
N ALA A 365 17.29 -33.18 8.04
CA ALA A 365 17.55 -34.61 7.86
C ALA A 365 16.64 -35.52 8.72
N ARG A 366 16.09 -35.02 9.84
CA ARG A 366 15.11 -35.78 10.66
C ARG A 366 13.80 -36.05 9.95
N TRP A 367 13.38 -35.16 9.05
CA TRP A 367 12.23 -35.35 8.18
C TRP A 367 12.57 -36.07 6.87
N GLY A 368 13.85 -36.36 6.62
CA GLY A 368 14.30 -37.05 5.40
C GLY A 368 14.36 -36.15 4.16
N VAL A 369 14.40 -34.83 4.34
CA VAL A 369 14.53 -33.87 3.24
C VAL A 369 15.97 -33.36 3.14
N PRO A 370 16.48 -33.08 1.92
CA PRO A 370 17.87 -32.65 1.71
C PRO A 370 18.12 -31.16 2.00
N TRP A 371 17.13 -30.46 2.52
CA TRP A 371 17.13 -29.00 2.70
C TRP A 371 18.26 -28.51 3.59
N ASP A 372 18.84 -27.38 3.21
CA ASP A 372 19.85 -26.67 4.00
C ASP A 372 19.63 -25.16 3.95
N ARG A 373 20.24 -24.43 4.90
CA ARG A 373 20.18 -22.97 4.95
C ARG A 373 20.88 -22.38 3.73
N GLY A 374 20.12 -21.66 2.91
CA GLY A 374 20.61 -20.86 1.80
C GLY A 374 20.94 -19.43 2.22
N SER A 375 20.96 -18.56 1.22
CA SER A 375 21.36 -17.17 1.33
C SER A 375 20.25 -16.30 1.94
N TYR A 376 20.64 -15.23 2.61
CA TYR A 376 19.73 -14.31 3.30
C TYR A 376 19.74 -12.93 2.63
N PHE A 377 18.68 -12.64 1.88
CA PHE A 377 18.53 -11.38 1.15
C PHE A 377 17.05 -11.15 0.79
N ARG A 378 16.72 -9.95 0.32
CA ARG A 378 15.41 -9.65 -0.25
C ARG A 378 15.45 -9.79 -1.76
N THR A 379 14.43 -10.41 -2.33
CA THR A 379 14.21 -10.41 -3.77
C THR A 379 12.75 -10.70 -4.10
N THR A 380 12.35 -10.33 -5.30
CA THR A 380 11.11 -10.74 -5.94
C THR A 380 11.25 -12.15 -6.51
N THR A 381 10.36 -13.05 -6.12
CA THR A 381 10.27 -14.42 -6.64
C THR A 381 8.88 -14.68 -7.23
N ALA A 382 8.80 -15.52 -8.27
CA ALA A 382 7.53 -15.91 -8.88
C ALA A 382 7.14 -17.34 -8.49
N LEU A 383 5.84 -17.67 -8.59
CA LEU A 383 5.39 -19.05 -8.41
C LEU A 383 6.18 -19.98 -9.33
N ASN A 384 6.51 -21.16 -8.81
CA ASN A 384 7.32 -22.14 -9.53
C ASN A 384 6.68 -22.46 -10.91
N PRO A 385 7.35 -22.13 -12.02
CA PRO A 385 6.78 -22.30 -13.36
C PRO A 385 6.59 -23.78 -13.72
N ALA A 386 7.29 -24.70 -13.04
CA ALA A 386 7.11 -26.14 -13.21
C ALA A 386 5.90 -26.70 -12.44
N GLY A 387 5.13 -25.84 -11.76
CA GLY A 387 4.04 -26.21 -10.86
C GLY A 387 4.48 -26.17 -9.39
N ILE A 388 3.53 -25.88 -8.50
CA ILE A 388 3.77 -25.86 -7.06
C ILE A 388 3.54 -27.23 -6.41
N PRO A 389 4.16 -27.53 -5.26
CA PRO A 389 3.99 -28.82 -4.58
C PRO A 389 2.54 -29.04 -4.13
N ALA A 390 1.96 -30.20 -4.45
CA ALA A 390 0.67 -30.61 -3.88
C ALA A 390 0.77 -30.74 -2.35
N PRO A 391 -0.28 -30.38 -1.58
CA PRO A 391 -1.65 -30.09 -2.00
C PRO A 391 -1.94 -28.59 -2.20
N LEU A 392 -0.92 -27.75 -2.34
CA LEU A 392 -1.09 -26.30 -2.45
C LEU A 392 -1.85 -25.93 -3.72
N ASN A 393 -2.77 -24.96 -3.62
CA ASN A 393 -3.46 -24.39 -4.77
C ASN A 393 -2.83 -23.07 -5.23
N SER A 394 -2.36 -23.01 -6.48
CA SER A 394 -1.72 -21.81 -7.04
C SER A 394 -2.69 -20.62 -7.14
N ALA A 395 -3.99 -20.87 -7.30
CA ALA A 395 -5.01 -19.82 -7.34
C ALA A 395 -5.23 -19.14 -5.98
N ALA A 396 -4.79 -19.76 -4.88
CA ALA A 396 -4.86 -19.17 -3.54
C ALA A 396 -3.63 -18.32 -3.18
N LEU A 397 -2.63 -18.24 -4.08
CA LEU A 397 -1.34 -17.61 -3.85
C LEU A 397 -1.11 -16.43 -4.80
N LEU A 398 -0.25 -15.49 -4.40
CA LEU A 398 0.17 -14.41 -5.28
C LEU A 398 1.13 -14.95 -6.36
N PRO A 399 1.03 -14.46 -7.61
CA PRO A 399 1.89 -14.93 -8.70
C PRO A 399 3.37 -14.54 -8.49
N SER A 400 3.61 -13.46 -7.74
CA SER A 400 4.93 -12.97 -7.40
C SER A 400 4.93 -12.38 -5.99
N VAL A 401 6.02 -12.59 -5.25
CA VAL A 401 6.21 -12.10 -3.88
C VAL A 401 7.63 -11.55 -3.74
N SER A 402 7.75 -10.29 -3.27
CA SER A 402 9.01 -9.75 -2.73
C SER A 402 9.04 -9.97 -1.23
N ALA A 403 10.05 -10.72 -0.76
CA ALA A 403 10.23 -10.95 0.67
C ALA A 403 11.72 -10.93 1.04
N LYS A 404 12.01 -10.39 2.24
CA LYS A 404 13.31 -10.60 2.86
C LYS A 404 13.29 -11.97 3.52
N ALA A 405 14.07 -12.91 3.00
CA ALA A 405 13.95 -14.30 3.39
C ALA A 405 15.31 -14.99 3.58
N VAL A 406 15.35 -15.94 4.51
CA VAL A 406 16.39 -16.97 4.57
C VAL A 406 15.98 -18.09 3.63
N HIS A 407 16.62 -18.15 2.46
CA HIS A 407 16.29 -19.11 1.42
C HIS A 407 16.72 -20.53 1.82
N VAL A 408 16.17 -21.53 1.13
CA VAL A 408 16.54 -22.94 1.25
C VAL A 408 17.33 -23.34 0.01
N LYS A 409 18.52 -23.88 0.23
CA LYS A 409 19.33 -24.52 -0.82
C LYS A 409 19.19 -26.05 -0.74
N ASP A 410 19.69 -26.74 -1.76
CA ASP A 410 19.59 -28.20 -1.93
C ASP A 410 18.14 -28.73 -1.97
N ALA A 411 17.13 -27.86 -2.05
CA ALA A 411 15.75 -28.26 -2.21
C ALA A 411 15.50 -28.74 -3.65
N PRO A 412 14.94 -29.96 -3.85
CA PRO A 412 14.48 -30.39 -5.16
C PRO A 412 13.49 -29.37 -5.73
N ARG A 413 13.53 -29.14 -7.06
CA ARG A 413 12.59 -28.19 -7.69
C ARG A 413 11.13 -28.53 -7.46
N ALA A 414 10.80 -29.81 -7.30
CA ALA A 414 9.45 -30.26 -6.94
C ALA A 414 9.00 -29.84 -5.53
N HIS A 415 9.92 -29.39 -4.68
CA HIS A 415 9.61 -28.87 -3.34
C HIS A 415 9.49 -27.34 -3.33
N ALA A 416 10.02 -26.64 -4.34
CA ALA A 416 10.03 -25.18 -4.36
C ALA A 416 8.65 -24.61 -4.69
N VAL A 417 8.17 -23.67 -3.88
CA VAL A 417 6.90 -22.97 -4.11
C VAL A 417 7.13 -21.72 -4.95
N TYR A 418 8.15 -20.93 -4.58
CA TYR A 418 8.57 -19.73 -5.29
C TYR A 418 10.02 -19.84 -5.75
N LEU A 419 10.35 -19.30 -6.92
CA LEU A 419 11.70 -19.30 -7.48
C LEU A 419 12.07 -17.92 -8.05
N PRO A 420 13.35 -17.54 -8.02
CA PRO A 420 13.84 -16.38 -8.75
C PRO A 420 13.58 -16.49 -10.26
N THR A 421 13.32 -15.35 -10.89
CA THR A 421 13.15 -15.19 -12.35
C THR A 421 14.37 -14.48 -12.94
N ALA A 422 14.45 -14.40 -14.27
CA ALA A 422 15.50 -13.62 -14.95
C ALA A 422 15.48 -12.11 -14.60
N ALA A 423 14.32 -11.59 -14.15
CA ALA A 423 14.18 -10.20 -13.68
C ALA A 423 14.51 -10.03 -12.18
N SER A 424 14.68 -11.13 -11.46
CA SER A 424 14.93 -11.10 -10.02
C SER A 424 16.36 -10.64 -9.72
N HIS A 425 16.45 -9.68 -8.80
CA HIS A 425 17.69 -9.09 -8.34
C HIS A 425 17.66 -8.96 -6.82
N VAL A 426 18.84 -8.80 -6.21
CA VAL A 426 18.95 -8.49 -4.79
C VAL A 426 18.40 -7.08 -4.57
N GLU A 427 17.37 -6.99 -3.75
CA GLU A 427 16.74 -5.73 -3.36
C GLU A 427 17.41 -5.21 -2.09
N SER A 428 18.15 -4.11 -2.21
CA SER A 428 18.80 -3.44 -1.09
C SER A 428 18.49 -1.95 -1.12
N ARG A 429 18.34 -1.36 0.07
CA ARG A 429 18.25 0.10 0.23
C ARG A 429 19.62 0.79 0.23
N VAL A 430 20.69 0.01 0.29
CA VAL A 430 22.08 0.49 0.43
C VAL A 430 22.96 0.06 -0.74
N PHE A 431 22.67 -1.10 -1.36
CA PHE A 431 23.50 -1.70 -2.40
C PHE A 431 22.81 -1.69 -3.76
N ALA A 432 23.60 -1.77 -4.83
CA ALA A 432 23.12 -1.78 -6.21
C ALA A 432 22.26 -3.03 -6.50
N ARG A 433 21.48 -2.96 -7.59
CA ARG A 433 20.65 -4.08 -8.06
C ARG A 433 21.54 -5.16 -8.67
N ASP A 434 21.91 -6.14 -7.88
CA ASP A 434 22.70 -7.28 -8.35
C ASP A 434 21.77 -8.41 -8.84
N PRO A 435 21.95 -8.93 -10.07
CA PRO A 435 21.13 -10.01 -10.58
C PRO A 435 21.36 -11.31 -9.80
N ILE A 436 20.31 -12.10 -9.63
CA ILE A 436 20.42 -13.41 -8.99
C ILE A 436 21.02 -14.41 -9.98
N THR A 437 22.21 -14.92 -9.68
CA THR A 437 22.96 -15.83 -10.56
C THR A 437 23.48 -17.05 -9.81
N GLY A 438 23.91 -18.07 -10.55
CA GLY A 438 24.57 -19.26 -10.01
C GLY A 438 23.70 -20.05 -9.02
N GLU A 439 24.28 -20.40 -7.88
CA GLU A 439 23.61 -21.18 -6.82
C GLU A 439 22.38 -20.45 -6.26
N MET A 440 22.43 -19.12 -6.12
CA MET A 440 21.31 -18.32 -5.59
C MET A 440 20.04 -18.44 -6.44
N ALA A 441 20.19 -18.65 -7.76
CA ALA A 441 19.06 -18.83 -8.67
C ALA A 441 18.33 -20.18 -8.48
N GLN A 442 18.94 -21.13 -7.75
CA GLN A 442 18.34 -22.42 -7.42
C GLN A 442 17.75 -22.45 -6.00
N GLU A 443 17.99 -21.42 -5.19
CA GLU A 443 17.45 -21.33 -3.85
C GLU A 443 16.00 -20.85 -3.86
N SER A 444 15.22 -21.29 -2.86
CA SER A 444 13.80 -20.93 -2.75
C SER A 444 13.50 -20.31 -1.39
N PRO A 445 12.76 -19.19 -1.32
CA PRO A 445 12.36 -18.58 -0.05
C PRO A 445 11.28 -19.40 0.67
N ALA A 446 10.58 -20.31 -0.03
CA ALA A 446 9.57 -21.17 0.57
C ALA A 446 9.48 -22.53 -0.13
N VAL A 447 9.48 -23.60 0.66
CA VAL A 447 9.48 -24.98 0.17
C VAL A 447 8.42 -25.81 0.89
N CYS A 448 7.86 -26.81 0.22
CA CYS A 448 6.92 -27.78 0.78
C CYS A 448 7.28 -29.18 0.27
N ALA A 449 7.35 -30.17 1.17
CA ALA A 449 7.65 -31.55 0.83
C ALA A 449 6.67 -32.51 1.50
N ARG A 450 6.34 -33.60 0.80
CA ARG A 450 5.62 -34.73 1.39
C ARG A 450 6.55 -35.53 2.30
N VAL A 451 6.11 -35.81 3.52
CA VAL A 451 6.86 -36.61 4.51
C VAL A 451 5.92 -37.68 5.08
N GLY A 452 6.06 -38.92 4.61
CA GLY A 452 5.07 -39.97 4.85
C GLY A 452 3.73 -39.62 4.21
N GLU A 453 2.65 -39.66 5.00
CA GLU A 453 1.31 -39.26 4.54
C GLU A 453 1.00 -37.77 4.71
N GLY A 454 1.86 -37.02 5.42
CA GLY A 454 1.68 -35.59 5.68
C GLY A 454 2.68 -34.71 4.94
N TYR A 455 2.78 -33.46 5.39
CA TYR A 455 3.57 -32.42 4.71
C TYR A 455 4.42 -31.61 5.67
N LEU A 456 5.63 -31.28 5.23
CA LEU A 456 6.52 -30.32 5.88
C LEU A 456 6.62 -29.09 4.98
N GLY A 457 6.23 -27.93 5.51
CA GLY A 457 6.41 -26.63 4.89
C GLY A 457 7.50 -25.81 5.58
N TYR A 458 8.22 -24.99 4.81
CA TYR A 458 9.13 -23.96 5.33
C TYR A 458 8.88 -22.65 4.59
N VAL A 459 8.78 -21.56 5.36
CA VAL A 459 8.66 -20.19 4.86
C VAL A 459 9.78 -19.37 5.48
N GLY A 460 10.70 -18.89 4.63
CA GLY A 460 11.93 -18.21 5.04
C GLY A 460 11.79 -16.73 5.34
N ASP A 461 10.61 -16.15 5.12
CA ASP A 461 10.33 -14.74 5.36
C ASP A 461 10.54 -14.37 6.84
N VAL A 462 11.19 -13.23 7.08
CA VAL A 462 11.47 -12.72 8.43
C VAL A 462 10.63 -11.50 8.81
N ASN A 463 9.90 -10.91 7.86
CA ASN A 463 9.15 -9.67 8.01
C ASN A 463 7.63 -9.86 7.96
N GLY A 464 7.13 -11.07 7.69
CA GLY A 464 5.70 -11.36 7.64
C GLY A 464 4.98 -10.69 6.48
N GLU A 465 5.58 -10.70 5.29
CA GLU A 465 5.00 -10.18 4.05
C GLU A 465 3.67 -10.88 3.75
N GLN A 466 2.72 -10.13 3.15
CA GLN A 466 1.37 -10.64 2.92
C GLN A 466 1.35 -11.89 2.03
N GLY A 467 2.23 -11.95 1.03
CA GLY A 467 2.37 -13.13 0.14
C GLY A 467 2.83 -14.39 0.87
N SER A 468 3.84 -14.25 1.74
CA SER A 468 4.33 -15.33 2.60
C SER A 468 3.27 -15.75 3.63
N THR A 469 2.55 -14.76 4.18
CA THR A 469 1.44 -15.00 5.10
C THR A 469 0.38 -15.86 4.44
N ARG A 470 -0.14 -15.48 3.26
CA ARG A 470 -1.10 -16.30 2.48
C ARG A 470 -0.60 -17.73 2.26
N LEU A 471 0.69 -17.90 1.96
CA LEU A 471 1.28 -19.23 1.81
C LEU A 471 1.22 -20.06 3.09
N ILE A 472 1.48 -19.48 4.26
CA ILE A 472 1.38 -20.20 5.54
C ILE A 472 -0.06 -20.70 5.77
N PHE A 473 -1.07 -19.88 5.45
CA PHE A 473 -2.48 -20.29 5.54
C PHE A 473 -2.82 -21.44 4.60
N GLU A 474 -2.37 -21.36 3.34
CA GLU A 474 -2.59 -22.43 2.36
C GLU A 474 -1.88 -23.73 2.76
N MET A 475 -0.64 -23.65 3.27
CA MET A 475 0.08 -24.80 3.83
C MET A 475 -0.68 -25.42 5.02
N CYS A 476 -1.32 -24.61 5.86
CA CYS A 476 -2.14 -25.10 6.97
C CYS A 476 -3.53 -25.58 6.55
N GLY A 477 -3.91 -25.43 5.27
CA GLY A 477 -5.24 -25.74 4.77
C GLY A 477 -6.34 -24.80 5.29
N VAL A 478 -5.98 -23.60 5.74
CA VAL A 478 -6.91 -22.55 6.19
C VAL A 478 -7.24 -21.66 5.00
N LYS A 479 -8.53 -21.56 4.64
CA LYS A 479 -8.98 -20.75 3.51
C LYS A 479 -9.24 -19.31 3.95
N LEU A 480 -8.65 -18.37 3.22
CA LEU A 480 -8.81 -16.93 3.42
C LEU A 480 -9.82 -16.37 2.41
N LYS A 481 -10.71 -15.50 2.87
CA LYS A 481 -11.57 -14.67 2.02
C LYS A 481 -10.89 -13.31 1.74
N PRO A 482 -11.24 -12.63 0.63
CA PRO A 482 -10.77 -11.26 0.40
C PRO A 482 -11.12 -10.35 1.59
N GLY A 483 -10.13 -9.64 2.12
CA GLY A 483 -10.30 -8.75 3.28
C GLY A 483 -10.02 -9.41 4.64
N ASP A 484 -9.72 -10.71 4.69
CA ASP A 484 -9.43 -11.40 5.95
C ASP A 484 -8.05 -11.09 6.54
N LEU A 485 -7.08 -10.68 5.73
CA LEU A 485 -5.78 -10.22 6.24
C LEU A 485 -5.89 -8.81 6.81
N GLY A 486 -6.79 -7.98 6.25
CA GLY A 486 -6.98 -6.61 6.72
C GLY A 486 -5.74 -5.74 6.50
N THR A 487 -5.69 -4.59 7.18
CA THR A 487 -4.56 -3.65 7.08
C THR A 487 -3.42 -4.06 8.02
N ARG A 488 -2.18 -3.72 7.65
CA ARG A 488 -1.02 -3.84 8.54
C ARG A 488 -0.23 -2.54 8.60
N THR A 489 0.33 -2.24 9.76
CA THR A 489 1.26 -1.12 9.91
C THR A 489 2.68 -1.64 9.82
N VAL A 490 3.45 -1.16 8.83
CA VAL A 490 4.83 -1.56 8.61
C VAL A 490 5.75 -0.38 8.88
N SER A 491 6.86 -0.62 9.60
CA SER A 491 7.88 0.41 9.75
C SER A 491 8.76 0.43 8.49
N THR A 492 8.67 1.51 7.70
CA THR A 492 9.44 1.69 6.48
C THR A 492 10.76 2.40 6.72
N GLY A 493 11.02 2.93 7.92
CA GLY A 493 12.29 3.58 8.24
C GLY A 493 12.35 4.12 9.66
N ILE A 494 13.48 4.75 9.99
CA ILE A 494 13.66 5.47 11.25
C ILE A 494 14.17 6.87 10.88
N ASN A 495 13.40 7.89 11.22
CA ASN A 495 13.85 9.27 11.21
C ASN A 495 14.84 9.45 12.36
N VAL A 496 16.08 9.82 12.03
CA VAL A 496 17.08 10.22 13.03
C VAL A 496 17.18 11.74 12.98
N PHE A 497 16.70 12.39 14.02
CA PHE A 497 16.73 13.84 14.15
C PHE A 497 18.14 14.32 14.57
N PRO A 498 18.52 15.57 14.28
CA PRO A 498 19.83 16.13 14.67
C PRO A 498 20.10 16.13 16.18
N ASP A 499 19.04 16.08 16.99
CA ASP A 499 19.10 15.96 18.46
C ASP A 499 19.27 14.52 18.96
N GLY A 500 19.39 13.55 18.05
CA GLY A 500 19.53 12.13 18.35
C GLY A 500 18.22 11.39 18.59
N ARG A 501 17.06 12.06 18.52
CA ARG A 501 15.76 11.38 18.60
C ARG A 501 15.57 10.45 17.40
N ARG A 502 14.91 9.32 17.63
CA ARG A 502 14.63 8.32 16.61
C ARG A 502 13.13 8.06 16.55
N GLU A 503 12.50 8.31 15.42
CA GLU A 503 11.07 8.07 15.22
C GLU A 503 10.87 7.08 14.08
N ALA A 504 10.10 6.02 14.32
CA ALA A 504 9.79 5.03 13.29
C ALA A 504 8.81 5.62 12.28
N ILE A 505 9.18 5.62 11.00
CA ILE A 505 8.26 5.91 9.91
C ILE A 505 7.37 4.69 9.75
N THR A 506 6.08 4.86 9.96
CA THR A 506 5.07 3.79 9.83
C THR A 506 4.14 4.07 8.66
N GLU A 507 3.95 3.08 7.80
CA GLU A 507 2.99 3.10 6.71
C GLU A 507 1.90 2.06 6.95
N VAL A 508 0.66 2.40 6.58
CA VAL A 508 -0.46 1.46 6.61
C VAL A 508 -0.58 0.82 5.24
N GLU A 509 -0.25 -0.46 5.16
CA GLU A 509 -0.45 -1.26 3.96
C GLU A 509 -1.83 -1.91 3.98
N VAL A 510 -2.57 -1.75 2.88
CA VAL A 510 -3.84 -2.47 2.65
C VAL A 510 -3.59 -3.90 2.18
N GLU A 511 -4.59 -4.76 2.35
CA GLU A 511 -4.50 -6.14 1.87
C GLU A 511 -4.27 -6.17 0.36
N VAL A 512 -3.24 -6.91 -0.09
CA VAL A 512 -2.99 -7.16 -1.51
C VAL A 512 -4.02 -8.19 -1.99
N PRO A 513 -4.95 -7.81 -2.90
CA PRO A 513 -5.93 -8.75 -3.43
C PRO A 513 -5.24 -9.80 -4.29
N LEU A 514 -5.79 -11.02 -4.31
CA LEU A 514 -5.41 -11.98 -5.34
C LEU A 514 -5.79 -11.41 -6.71
N PRO A 515 -5.00 -11.65 -7.77
CA PRO A 515 -5.40 -11.28 -9.12
C PRO A 515 -6.80 -11.83 -9.39
N ALA A 516 -7.69 -11.01 -9.92
CA ALA A 516 -9.01 -11.50 -10.32
C ALA A 516 -8.81 -12.71 -11.25
N PRO A 517 -9.61 -13.79 -11.10
CA PRO A 517 -9.62 -14.82 -12.12
C PRO A 517 -9.82 -14.14 -13.46
N ALA A 518 -8.96 -14.47 -14.44
CA ALA A 518 -9.05 -13.90 -15.78
C ALA A 518 -10.52 -13.97 -16.21
N PRO A 519 -11.11 -12.88 -16.75
CA PRO A 519 -12.49 -12.90 -17.19
C PRO A 519 -12.71 -14.12 -18.08
N PRO A 520 -13.88 -14.77 -18.01
CA PRO A 520 -14.16 -15.93 -18.84
C PRO A 520 -13.80 -15.60 -20.29
N PRO A 521 -13.07 -16.50 -20.99
CA PRO A 521 -12.61 -16.22 -22.33
C PRO A 521 -13.80 -15.80 -23.17
N ARG A 522 -13.69 -14.60 -23.75
CA ARG A 522 -14.68 -14.05 -24.68
C ARG A 522 -14.93 -15.06 -25.80
N GLU A 523 -16.16 -15.08 -26.33
CA GLU A 523 -16.43 -15.88 -27.52
C GLU A 523 -15.43 -15.54 -28.62
N PRO A 524 -14.78 -16.54 -29.25
CA PRO A 524 -13.68 -16.31 -30.18
C PRO A 524 -14.19 -15.53 -31.39
N ARG A 525 -13.57 -14.38 -31.66
CA ARG A 525 -13.82 -13.57 -32.85
C ARG A 525 -13.26 -14.31 -34.08
N PRO A 526 -13.86 -14.15 -35.27
CA PRO A 526 -13.46 -14.90 -36.47
C PRO A 526 -11.97 -14.82 -36.85
N ARG A 527 -11.26 -13.74 -36.47
CA ARG A 527 -9.83 -13.52 -36.78
C ARG A 527 -8.91 -13.52 -35.55
N ASP A 528 -9.34 -14.08 -34.42
CA ASP A 528 -8.53 -14.08 -33.19
C ASP A 528 -7.18 -14.79 -33.34
N ALA A 529 -7.11 -15.85 -34.16
CA ALA A 529 -5.85 -16.52 -34.45
C ALA A 529 -4.86 -15.61 -35.20
N GLU A 530 -5.36 -14.76 -36.09
CA GLU A 530 -4.56 -13.77 -36.80
C GLU A 530 -4.12 -12.65 -35.85
N VAL A 531 -5.03 -12.13 -35.01
CA VAL A 531 -4.70 -11.14 -33.97
C VAL A 531 -3.60 -11.66 -33.06
N ALA A 532 -3.72 -12.91 -32.58
CA ALA A 532 -2.72 -13.54 -31.72
C ALA A 532 -1.36 -13.70 -32.43
N GLY A 533 -1.37 -14.13 -33.70
CA GLY A 533 -0.17 -14.25 -34.52
C GLY A 533 0.53 -12.90 -34.74
N ARG A 534 -0.25 -11.86 -35.06
CA ARG A 534 0.24 -10.48 -35.22
C ARG A 534 0.78 -9.93 -33.90
N ALA A 535 0.08 -10.12 -32.79
CA ALA A 535 0.52 -9.71 -31.46
C ALA A 535 1.84 -10.37 -31.05
N ALA A 536 2.01 -11.67 -31.33
CA ALA A 536 3.28 -12.38 -31.08
C ALA A 536 4.43 -11.83 -31.94
N ALA A 537 4.18 -11.50 -33.21
CA ALA A 537 5.16 -10.87 -34.09
C ALA A 537 5.56 -9.46 -33.59
N ARG A 538 4.58 -8.63 -33.18
CA ARG A 538 4.83 -7.32 -32.53
C ARG A 538 5.66 -7.47 -31.28
N GLY A 539 5.34 -8.44 -30.44
CA GLY A 539 6.06 -8.73 -29.20
C GLY A 539 7.53 -9.06 -29.43
N LYS A 540 7.84 -9.85 -30.46
CA LYS A 540 9.23 -10.20 -30.82
C LYS A 540 10.01 -8.97 -31.31
N VAL A 541 9.44 -8.18 -32.22
CA VAL A 541 10.08 -6.95 -32.71
C VAL A 541 10.27 -5.93 -31.58
N ARG A 542 9.28 -5.80 -30.68
CA ARG A 542 9.36 -4.94 -29.48
C ARG A 542 10.51 -5.35 -28.56
N GLU A 543 10.68 -6.64 -28.33
CA GLU A 543 11.80 -7.15 -27.53
C GLU A 543 13.14 -6.79 -28.16
N GLU A 544 13.30 -7.05 -29.45
CA GLU A 544 14.55 -6.76 -30.18
C GLU A 544 14.89 -5.26 -30.17
N LYS A 545 13.89 -4.39 -30.42
CA LYS A 545 14.05 -2.94 -30.32
C LYS A 545 14.39 -2.50 -28.89
N ARG A 546 13.73 -3.07 -27.87
CA ARG A 546 13.97 -2.74 -26.46
C ARG A 546 15.39 -3.09 -26.03
N VAL A 547 15.89 -4.26 -26.41
CA VAL A 547 17.28 -4.66 -26.09
C VAL A 547 18.27 -3.66 -26.70
N ARG A 548 18.06 -3.23 -27.95
CA ARG A 548 18.92 -2.22 -28.60
C ARG A 548 18.79 -0.84 -27.95
N ALA A 549 17.57 -0.41 -27.61
CA ALA A 549 17.33 0.86 -26.93
C ALA A 549 17.95 0.87 -25.52
N ASP A 550 17.92 -0.25 -24.80
CA ASP A 550 18.56 -0.38 -23.49
C ASP A 550 20.08 -0.34 -23.57
N ALA A 551 20.69 -0.86 -24.66
CA ALA A 551 22.11 -0.68 -24.91
C ALA A 551 22.48 0.79 -25.10
N LEU A 552 21.71 1.53 -25.92
CA LEU A 552 21.88 2.98 -26.10
C LEU A 552 21.70 3.76 -24.80
N LYS A 553 20.75 3.37 -23.94
CA LYS A 553 20.60 3.94 -22.60
C LYS A 553 21.84 3.69 -21.74
N VAL A 554 22.44 2.50 -21.78
CA VAL A 554 23.67 2.20 -21.03
C VAL A 554 24.83 3.08 -21.52
N GLU A 555 25.01 3.22 -22.83
CA GLU A 555 25.98 4.15 -23.42
C GLU A 555 25.73 5.59 -22.96
N GLY A 556 24.48 6.05 -22.99
CA GLY A 556 24.07 7.37 -22.49
C GLY A 556 24.37 7.54 -21.00
N ASN A 557 24.19 6.51 -20.16
CA ASN A 557 24.54 6.58 -18.73
C ASN A 557 26.04 6.72 -18.52
N ASP A 558 26.86 6.07 -19.33
CA ASP A 558 28.32 6.16 -19.22
C ASP A 558 28.85 7.49 -19.74
N LEU A 559 28.26 8.06 -20.79
CA LEU A 559 28.53 9.42 -21.25
C LEU A 559 28.10 10.48 -20.24
N PHE A 560 26.95 10.27 -19.58
CA PHE A 560 26.46 11.15 -18.51
C PHE A 560 27.44 11.18 -17.32
N LYS A 561 28.01 10.04 -16.92
CA LYS A 561 29.05 10.00 -15.87
C LYS A 561 30.35 10.70 -16.28
N GLN A 562 30.63 10.77 -17.58
CA GLN A 562 31.78 11.48 -18.15
C GLN A 562 31.51 12.97 -18.36
N GLU A 563 30.37 13.47 -17.87
CA GLU A 563 29.93 14.88 -18.02
C GLU A 563 29.75 15.32 -19.48
N LYS A 564 29.61 14.37 -20.41
CA LYS A 564 29.33 14.63 -21.83
C LYS A 564 27.83 14.72 -22.07
N TRP A 565 27.22 15.78 -21.55
CA TRP A 565 25.76 15.92 -21.50
C TRP A 565 25.08 15.91 -22.87
N LYS A 566 25.67 16.57 -23.88
CA LYS A 566 25.13 16.62 -25.26
C LYS A 566 25.15 15.25 -25.94
N GLU A 567 26.28 14.54 -25.87
CA GLU A 567 26.40 13.18 -26.43
C GLU A 567 25.45 12.20 -25.70
N ALA A 568 25.32 12.33 -24.38
CA ALA A 568 24.38 11.54 -23.59
C ALA A 568 22.91 11.81 -23.96
N ALA A 569 22.54 13.08 -24.18
CA ALA A 569 21.19 13.47 -24.61
C ALA A 569 20.82 12.79 -25.93
N GLU A 570 21.72 12.81 -26.92
CA GLU A 570 21.48 12.14 -28.20
C GLU A 570 21.30 10.62 -28.05
N LYS A 571 22.09 9.97 -27.20
CA LYS A 571 21.91 8.53 -26.95
C LYS A 571 20.60 8.18 -26.27
N TYR A 572 20.11 9.00 -25.34
CA TYR A 572 18.78 8.81 -24.77
C TYR A 572 17.66 9.11 -25.77
N ARG A 573 17.85 10.09 -26.64
CA ARG A 573 16.92 10.42 -27.73
C ARG A 573 16.84 9.26 -28.73
N GLU A 574 17.97 8.75 -29.22
CA GLU A 574 18.05 7.56 -30.08
C GLU A 574 17.36 6.35 -29.42
N ALA A 575 17.58 6.12 -28.12
CA ALA A 575 16.92 5.07 -27.37
C ALA A 575 15.38 5.26 -27.33
N ALA A 576 14.90 6.49 -27.15
CA ALA A 576 13.48 6.82 -27.16
C ALA A 576 12.86 6.67 -28.57
N PHE A 577 13.59 6.99 -29.64
CA PHE A 577 13.12 6.77 -31.00
C PHE A 577 13.08 5.29 -31.39
N LEU A 578 13.95 4.47 -30.81
CA LEU A 578 14.06 3.04 -31.11
C LEU A 578 13.12 2.17 -30.27
N GLY A 579 13.06 2.41 -28.96
CA GLY A 579 12.28 1.63 -27.99
C GLY A 579 10.96 2.27 -27.55
N GLY A 580 10.61 3.41 -28.14
CA GLY A 580 9.48 4.25 -27.74
C GLY A 580 9.83 5.21 -26.59
N PRO A 581 9.00 6.25 -26.36
CA PRO A 581 9.19 7.30 -25.35
C PRO A 581 8.99 6.80 -23.90
N GLN A 582 9.77 5.81 -23.47
CA GLN A 582 9.66 5.24 -22.13
C GLN A 582 10.05 6.26 -21.04
N PRO A 583 9.40 6.22 -19.86
CA PRO A 583 9.67 7.17 -18.77
C PRO A 583 11.15 7.27 -18.38
N VAL A 584 11.86 6.14 -18.39
CA VAL A 584 13.28 6.09 -18.00
C VAL A 584 14.17 6.83 -19.01
N TYR A 585 13.96 6.62 -20.32
CA TYR A 585 14.75 7.27 -21.37
C TYR A 585 14.49 8.78 -21.36
N LEU A 586 13.22 9.17 -21.31
CA LEU A 586 12.81 10.57 -21.32
C LEU A 586 13.20 11.32 -20.05
N SER A 587 13.11 10.67 -18.88
CA SER A 587 13.56 11.29 -17.64
C SER A 587 15.07 11.52 -17.65
N ASN A 588 15.87 10.57 -18.15
CA ASN A 588 17.32 10.75 -18.28
C ASN A 588 17.69 11.78 -19.35
N LEU A 589 16.94 11.85 -20.45
CA LEU A 589 17.05 12.92 -21.44
C LEU A 589 16.81 14.29 -20.80
N ALA A 590 15.71 14.45 -20.04
CA ALA A 590 15.42 15.69 -19.30
C ALA A 590 16.56 16.06 -18.33
N ALA A 591 17.22 15.08 -17.71
CA ALA A 591 18.37 15.33 -16.85
C ALA A 591 19.58 15.91 -17.61
N CYS A 592 19.82 15.46 -18.84
CA CYS A 592 20.89 15.99 -19.69
C CYS A 592 20.55 17.41 -20.14
N LEU A 593 19.30 17.64 -20.53
CA LEU A 593 18.81 18.93 -21.01
C LEU A 593 18.85 20.00 -19.91
N LEU A 594 18.53 19.64 -18.66
CA LEU A 594 18.73 20.50 -17.49
C LEU A 594 20.20 20.85 -17.22
N LYS A 595 21.16 20.02 -17.68
CA LYS A 595 22.60 20.31 -17.56
C LYS A 595 23.15 21.14 -18.72
N LEU A 596 22.36 21.28 -19.79
CA LEU A 596 22.66 22.08 -20.97
C LEU A 596 21.86 23.39 -20.98
N ASP A 597 21.15 23.69 -19.89
CA ASP A 597 20.28 24.86 -19.74
C ASP A 597 19.19 24.97 -20.83
N MET A 598 18.78 23.83 -21.39
CA MET A 598 17.71 23.74 -22.41
C MET A 598 16.36 23.42 -21.74
N TRP A 599 15.82 24.40 -21.01
CA TRP A 599 14.69 24.22 -20.10
C TRP A 599 13.39 23.77 -20.78
N ASP A 600 13.04 24.36 -21.94
CA ASP A 600 11.82 23.98 -22.69
C ASP A 600 11.85 22.53 -23.18
N LEU A 601 13.02 22.06 -23.63
CA LEU A 601 13.20 20.66 -24.04
C LEU A 601 13.12 19.72 -22.84
N ALA A 602 13.65 20.14 -21.69
CA ALA A 602 13.59 19.38 -20.45
C ALA A 602 12.14 19.25 -19.93
N ASP A 603 11.34 20.33 -19.95
CA ASP A 603 9.91 20.32 -19.59
C ASP A 603 9.11 19.41 -20.55
N SER A 604 9.39 19.50 -21.85
CA SER A 604 8.76 18.66 -22.88
C SER A 604 9.04 17.16 -22.67
N ALA A 605 10.30 16.78 -22.50
CA ALA A 605 10.70 15.39 -22.26
C ALA A 605 10.15 14.84 -20.94
N ALA A 606 10.23 15.63 -19.86
CA ALA A 606 9.72 15.22 -18.55
C ALA A 606 8.19 15.13 -18.54
N THR A 607 7.48 16.02 -19.22
CA THR A 607 6.03 15.93 -19.40
C THR A 607 5.64 14.66 -20.12
N ARG A 608 6.30 14.31 -21.22
CA ARG A 608 6.01 13.08 -21.95
C ARG A 608 6.31 11.85 -21.08
N ALA A 609 7.37 11.85 -20.28
CA ALA A 609 7.65 10.77 -19.32
C ALA A 609 6.50 10.56 -18.32
N LEU A 610 5.91 11.66 -17.83
CA LEU A 610 4.83 11.66 -16.85
C LEU A 610 3.47 11.26 -17.45
N MET A 611 3.28 11.39 -18.76
CA MET A 611 2.09 10.83 -19.43
C MET A 611 2.07 9.31 -19.41
N TYR A 612 3.25 8.66 -19.43
CA TYR A 612 3.39 7.20 -19.35
C TYR A 612 3.49 6.70 -17.91
N ASP A 613 4.17 7.42 -17.03
CA ASP A 613 4.23 7.13 -15.59
C ASP A 613 3.99 8.41 -14.77
N PRO A 614 2.73 8.70 -14.41
CA PRO A 614 2.35 9.89 -13.64
C PRO A 614 2.98 9.97 -12.25
N LYS A 615 3.52 8.86 -11.73
CA LYS A 615 4.15 8.76 -10.40
C LYS A 615 5.68 8.73 -10.47
N HIS A 616 6.27 8.97 -11.64
CA HIS A 616 7.71 8.92 -11.82
C HIS A 616 8.44 10.08 -11.12
N VAL A 617 8.88 9.84 -9.87
CA VAL A 617 9.49 10.83 -8.96
C VAL A 617 10.58 11.67 -9.63
N LYS A 618 11.51 11.06 -10.37
CA LYS A 618 12.59 11.80 -11.04
C LYS A 618 12.10 12.69 -12.16
N ALA A 619 11.02 12.32 -12.86
CA ALA A 619 10.47 13.13 -13.94
C ALA A 619 9.69 14.32 -13.38
N LEU A 620 8.93 14.13 -12.30
CA LEU A 620 8.28 15.22 -11.55
C LEU A 620 9.32 16.24 -11.06
N TYR A 621 10.40 15.79 -10.44
CA TYR A 621 11.46 16.68 -9.95
C TYR A 621 12.14 17.44 -11.08
N ARG A 622 12.52 16.76 -12.17
CA ARG A 622 13.19 17.37 -13.33
C ARG A 622 12.29 18.36 -14.05
N ARG A 623 10.99 18.08 -14.16
CA ARG A 623 10.01 19.01 -14.71
C ARG A 623 9.82 20.25 -13.84
N ALA A 624 9.79 20.08 -12.52
CA ALA A 624 9.71 21.19 -11.58
C ALA A 624 10.92 22.12 -11.70
N LEU A 625 12.14 21.58 -11.84
CA LEU A 625 13.35 22.38 -12.07
C LEU A 625 13.26 23.15 -13.41
N ALA A 626 12.95 22.45 -14.51
CA ALA A 626 12.81 23.11 -15.82
C ALA A 626 11.77 24.23 -15.80
N ARG A 627 10.62 24.01 -15.16
CA ARG A 627 9.55 25.01 -15.02
C ARG A 627 9.95 26.18 -14.13
N LYS A 628 10.76 25.93 -13.10
CA LYS A 628 11.31 26.97 -12.25
C LYS A 628 12.23 27.91 -13.04
N ASP A 629 13.11 27.35 -13.87
CA ASP A 629 14.02 28.13 -14.73
C ASP A 629 13.32 28.79 -15.93
N LEU A 630 12.06 28.40 -16.23
CA LEU A 630 11.17 29.04 -17.20
C LEU A 630 10.18 30.05 -16.55
N ASP A 631 10.41 30.43 -15.29
CA ASP A 631 9.52 31.30 -14.48
C ASP A 631 8.06 30.80 -14.31
N ARG A 632 7.80 29.51 -14.57
CA ARG A 632 6.50 28.85 -14.35
C ARG A 632 6.40 28.28 -12.93
N LEU A 633 6.52 29.16 -11.93
CA LEU A 633 6.70 28.81 -10.52
C LEU A 633 5.53 28.02 -9.91
N ASN A 634 4.27 28.37 -10.24
CA ASN A 634 3.08 27.65 -9.74
C ASN A 634 3.03 26.20 -10.25
N ALA A 635 3.36 26.01 -11.53
CA ALA A 635 3.42 24.67 -12.13
C ALA A 635 4.58 23.84 -11.56
N ALA A 636 5.71 24.47 -11.23
CA ALA A 636 6.83 23.83 -10.55
C ALA A 636 6.46 23.41 -9.11
N LEU A 637 5.81 24.28 -8.34
CA LEU A 637 5.34 23.98 -6.99
C LEU A 637 4.33 22.83 -6.98
N ALA A 638 3.36 22.82 -7.90
CA ALA A 638 2.39 21.73 -8.02
C ALA A 638 3.07 20.37 -8.29
N ASP A 639 4.13 20.34 -9.10
CA ASP A 639 4.90 19.12 -9.37
C ASP A 639 5.72 18.67 -8.15
N LEU A 640 6.29 19.61 -7.39
CA LEU A 640 7.01 19.32 -6.13
C LEU A 640 6.05 18.83 -5.04
N GLU A 641 4.88 19.44 -4.89
CA GLU A 641 3.86 18.99 -3.95
C GLU A 641 3.36 17.59 -4.27
N TRP A 642 3.06 17.33 -5.56
CA TRP A 642 2.67 16.00 -6.00
C TRP A 642 3.78 14.97 -5.76
N LEU A 643 5.03 15.32 -6.07
CA LEU A 643 6.19 14.49 -5.74
C LEU A 643 6.24 14.19 -4.24
N LEU A 644 6.05 15.18 -3.38
CA LEU A 644 6.07 15.02 -1.92
C LEU A 644 4.87 14.24 -1.38
N THR A 645 3.77 14.10 -2.12
CA THR A 645 2.71 13.14 -1.76
C THR A 645 3.15 11.69 -1.98
N ILE A 646 4.03 11.45 -2.97
CA ILE A 646 4.56 10.13 -3.34
C ILE A 646 5.81 9.78 -2.51
N ASP A 647 6.77 10.71 -2.42
CA ASP A 647 8.03 10.59 -1.68
C ASP A 647 8.18 11.76 -0.71
N LYS A 648 7.54 11.62 0.46
CA LYS A 648 7.44 12.65 1.51
C LYS A 648 8.77 13.15 2.07
N PHE A 649 9.86 12.39 1.87
CA PHE A 649 11.17 12.68 2.45
C PHE A 649 12.24 13.00 1.40
N ASN A 650 11.82 13.30 0.17
CA ASN A 650 12.73 13.72 -0.87
C ASN A 650 13.39 15.05 -0.47
N THR A 651 14.63 15.00 0.01
CA THR A 651 15.35 16.17 0.54
C THR A 651 15.54 17.24 -0.53
N SER A 652 15.81 16.83 -1.77
CA SER A 652 15.94 17.73 -2.92
C SER A 652 14.62 18.46 -3.22
N ALA A 653 13.49 17.76 -3.25
CA ALA A 653 12.19 18.39 -3.48
C ALA A 653 11.73 19.26 -2.29
N LEU A 654 12.00 18.84 -1.05
CA LEU A 654 11.73 19.63 0.15
C LEU A 654 12.54 20.93 0.15
N GLN A 655 13.83 20.84 -0.18
CA GLN A 655 14.72 21.99 -0.27
C GLN A 655 14.26 22.96 -1.36
N GLU A 656 13.99 22.47 -2.58
CA GLU A 656 13.50 23.30 -3.69
C GLU A 656 12.18 24.01 -3.36
N ARG A 657 11.25 23.31 -2.69
CA ARG A 657 9.99 23.89 -2.21
C ARG A 657 10.22 24.99 -1.16
N LEU A 658 11.15 24.78 -0.23
CA LEU A 658 11.45 25.74 0.83
C LEU A 658 12.15 27.00 0.30
N THR A 659 13.02 26.86 -0.70
CA THR A 659 13.69 28.00 -1.35
C THR A 659 12.75 28.87 -2.18
N GLY A 660 11.61 28.32 -2.64
CA GLY A 660 10.58 29.07 -3.39
C GLY A 660 9.61 29.89 -2.53
N SER A 661 9.77 29.91 -1.19
CA SER A 661 8.84 30.59 -0.28
C SER A 661 9.18 32.08 -0.11
N ILE A 662 9.05 32.86 -1.18
CA ILE A 662 8.84 34.32 -1.15
C ILE A 662 7.52 34.58 -1.88
N ASP A 663 6.67 35.40 -1.26
CA ASP A 663 5.30 35.72 -1.67
C ASP A 663 5.30 36.45 -3.03
N TRP A 664 4.72 35.83 -4.08
CA TRP A 664 4.66 36.40 -5.44
C TRP A 664 3.23 36.32 -6.00
N PRO A 665 2.75 37.36 -6.72
CA PRO A 665 1.35 37.45 -7.11
C PRO A 665 1.01 36.53 -8.29
N GLY A 666 0.03 35.66 -8.05
CA GLY A 666 -1.04 35.23 -8.96
C GLY A 666 -0.70 34.96 -10.42
N ASP A 667 -0.45 33.69 -10.73
CA ASP A 667 -0.82 33.11 -12.03
C ASP A 667 -1.93 32.08 -11.77
N ASP A 668 -3.18 32.48 -12.03
CA ASP A 668 -4.41 31.76 -11.68
C ASP A 668 -4.78 30.65 -12.68
N LEU A 669 -3.82 30.17 -13.47
CA LEU A 669 -4.06 29.08 -14.41
C LEU A 669 -3.41 27.78 -13.95
N VAL A 670 -4.25 26.73 -13.98
CA VAL A 670 -3.95 25.29 -13.85
C VAL A 670 -4.05 24.71 -12.43
N ARG A 671 -5.28 24.71 -11.92
CA ARG A 671 -5.77 23.57 -11.11
C ARG A 671 -6.74 22.74 -11.95
N SER A 672 -6.24 22.03 -12.97
CA SER A 672 -7.05 20.98 -13.58
C SER A 672 -7.22 19.86 -12.54
N LYS A 673 -8.46 19.47 -12.28
CA LYS A 673 -8.77 18.29 -11.48
C LYS A 673 -8.09 17.08 -12.14
N ARG A 674 -7.00 16.59 -11.55
CA ARG A 674 -6.31 15.35 -11.95
C ARG A 674 -7.00 14.13 -11.31
N ASP A 675 -8.32 14.05 -11.48
CA ASP A 675 -9.10 12.92 -11.03
C ASP A 675 -8.89 11.77 -12.04
N GLY A 676 -7.97 10.86 -11.72
CA GLY A 676 -7.84 9.57 -12.41
C GLY A 676 -6.87 9.51 -13.60
N ASP A 677 -5.66 10.04 -13.48
CA ASP A 677 -4.61 9.88 -14.49
C ASP A 677 -4.19 8.40 -14.63
N VAL A 678 -4.85 7.67 -15.52
CA VAL A 678 -4.42 6.34 -16.00
C VAL A 678 -3.28 6.55 -16.99
N ALA A 679 -2.19 5.80 -16.83
CA ALA A 679 -1.09 5.79 -17.78
C ALA A 679 -1.63 5.58 -19.21
N ILE A 680 -1.28 6.48 -20.13
CA ILE A 680 -1.73 6.37 -21.52
C ILE A 680 -0.82 5.35 -22.22
N GLU A 681 -1.34 4.16 -22.52
CA GLU A 681 -0.71 3.23 -23.46
C GLU A 681 -0.89 3.79 -24.89
N ILE A 682 0.02 4.68 -25.34
CA ILE A 682 0.06 5.09 -26.75
C ILE A 682 0.80 3.99 -27.53
N GLU A 683 0.08 2.94 -27.95
CA GLU A 683 0.62 1.89 -28.83
C GLU A 683 0.61 2.35 -30.30
N ASP A 684 1.69 3.01 -30.73
CA ASP A 684 1.93 3.39 -32.13
C ASP A 684 2.81 2.38 -32.89
N GLU A 685 2.71 1.07 -32.62
CA GLU A 685 3.59 0.09 -33.28
C GLU A 685 2.88 -1.14 -33.84
N SER A 686 2.86 -1.23 -35.18
CA SER A 686 2.40 -2.40 -35.93
C SER A 686 3.55 -3.32 -36.33
N ASP A 687 3.19 -4.57 -36.57
CA ASP A 687 3.96 -5.73 -37.06
C ASP A 687 4.40 -5.66 -38.52
N SER A 688 3.86 -4.72 -39.29
CA SER A 688 4.09 -4.65 -40.74
C SER A 688 5.07 -3.51 -41.05
N GLU A 689 6.16 -3.77 -41.77
CA GLU A 689 7.17 -2.72 -41.99
C GLU A 689 6.62 -1.49 -42.76
N ASP A 690 5.46 -1.59 -43.38
CA ASP A 690 4.74 -0.53 -44.10
C ASP A 690 3.75 0.26 -43.24
N PHE A 691 3.57 -0.04 -41.95
CA PHE A 691 2.57 0.64 -41.12
C PHE A 691 2.82 2.14 -40.96
N ALA A 692 4.09 2.57 -40.98
CA ALA A 692 4.50 3.97 -40.84
C ALA A 692 4.61 4.69 -42.20
N HIS A 693 4.19 4.03 -43.28
CA HIS A 693 4.33 4.56 -44.63
C HIS A 693 3.51 5.86 -44.78
N PRO A 694 4.16 7.03 -45.00
CA PRO A 694 3.48 8.33 -44.99
C PRO A 694 2.70 8.60 -46.29
N GLY A 695 3.06 7.94 -47.40
CA GLY A 695 2.44 8.10 -48.72
C GLY A 695 2.32 9.55 -49.18
N THR A 696 1.32 9.83 -50.01
CA THR A 696 0.89 11.19 -50.43
C THR A 696 0.10 11.94 -49.34
N GLY A 697 0.04 11.40 -48.11
CA GLY A 697 -0.77 11.96 -47.02
C GLY A 697 -2.22 11.48 -46.97
N ILE A 698 -2.75 10.88 -48.04
CA ILE A 698 -4.10 10.33 -48.12
C ILE A 698 -4.12 8.89 -47.58
N ALA A 699 -5.03 8.56 -46.65
CA ALA A 699 -5.14 7.21 -46.07
C ALA A 699 -5.52 6.14 -47.10
N CYS A 700 -4.84 4.99 -47.06
CA CYS A 700 -5.09 3.88 -47.97
C CYS A 700 -6.36 3.10 -47.58
N ARG A 701 -7.39 3.20 -48.42
CA ARG A 701 -8.64 2.46 -48.22
C ARG A 701 -8.44 0.94 -48.22
N TYR A 702 -7.62 0.40 -49.11
CA TYR A 702 -7.37 -1.05 -49.19
C TYR A 702 -6.62 -1.58 -47.95
N TYR A 703 -5.76 -0.77 -47.36
CA TYR A 703 -5.10 -1.09 -46.09
C TYR A 703 -6.10 -1.17 -44.93
N ASN A 704 -7.05 -0.23 -44.85
CA ASN A 704 -8.00 -0.15 -43.74
C ASN A 704 -9.24 -1.03 -43.88
N THR A 705 -9.74 -1.24 -45.11
CA THR A 705 -11.03 -1.90 -45.36
C THR A 705 -10.90 -3.24 -46.08
N GLY A 706 -9.73 -3.56 -46.63
CA GLY A 706 -9.49 -4.82 -47.34
C GLY A 706 -9.25 -6.01 -46.39
N GLU A 707 -9.75 -7.18 -46.75
CA GLU A 707 -9.60 -8.42 -45.95
C GLU A 707 -8.12 -8.81 -45.75
N THR A 708 -7.30 -8.63 -46.80
CA THR A 708 -5.87 -8.99 -46.83
C THR A 708 -4.92 -7.81 -46.60
N GLY A 709 -5.44 -6.60 -46.39
CA GLY A 709 -4.65 -5.36 -46.35
C GLY A 709 -4.12 -4.92 -47.73
N CYS A 710 -3.24 -3.92 -47.74
CA CYS A 710 -2.67 -3.34 -48.95
C CYS A 710 -1.62 -4.26 -49.58
N ARG A 711 -1.75 -4.57 -50.88
CA ARG A 711 -0.82 -5.43 -51.62
C ARG A 711 0.51 -4.75 -51.97
N ASN A 712 0.55 -3.42 -51.91
CA ASN A 712 1.70 -2.61 -52.31
C ASN A 712 2.65 -2.30 -51.15
N GLY A 713 2.31 -2.64 -49.90
CA GLY A 713 3.18 -2.41 -48.75
C GLY A 713 3.78 -1.01 -48.71
N LYS A 714 5.12 -0.91 -48.53
CA LYS A 714 5.87 0.36 -48.51
C LYS A 714 5.91 1.10 -49.85
N THR A 715 5.63 0.42 -50.97
CA THR A 715 5.58 1.04 -52.30
C THR A 715 4.17 1.54 -52.64
N CYS A 716 3.24 1.48 -51.69
CA CYS A 716 1.91 2.07 -51.84
C CYS A 716 2.02 3.58 -52.08
N ARG A 717 1.17 4.16 -52.92
CA ARG A 717 1.12 5.62 -53.06
C ARG A 717 0.45 6.29 -51.85
N PHE A 718 -0.45 5.57 -51.18
CA PHE A 718 -1.30 6.06 -50.10
C PHE A 718 -0.74 5.74 -48.71
N ARG A 719 -1.08 6.56 -47.71
CA ARG A 719 -0.62 6.47 -46.32
C ARG A 719 -1.20 5.24 -45.61
N HIS A 720 -0.36 4.51 -44.88
CA HIS A 720 -0.79 3.45 -43.95
C HIS A 720 -0.71 3.89 -42.48
N ALA A 721 0.07 4.94 -42.19
CA ALA A 721 0.20 5.52 -40.86
C ALA A 721 -1.16 6.05 -40.33
N PRO A 722 -1.44 5.88 -39.03
CA PRO A 722 -2.61 6.50 -38.41
C PRO A 722 -2.47 8.02 -38.47
N ASP A 723 -3.60 8.70 -38.45
CA ASP A 723 -3.70 10.16 -38.46
C ASP A 723 -4.69 10.63 -37.40
N SER A 724 -4.87 11.94 -37.29
CA SER A 724 -5.76 12.54 -36.29
C SER A 724 -7.23 12.12 -36.46
N LYS A 725 -7.61 11.58 -37.62
CA LYS A 725 -8.98 11.15 -37.95
C LYS A 725 -9.23 9.67 -37.67
N SER A 726 -8.22 8.94 -37.17
CA SER A 726 -8.29 7.48 -37.01
C SER A 726 -7.61 6.94 -35.75
N VAL A 727 -8.13 5.80 -35.25
CA VAL A 727 -7.54 5.01 -34.16
C VAL A 727 -7.20 3.62 -34.65
N ARG A 728 -6.15 3.01 -34.10
CA ARG A 728 -5.64 1.73 -34.60
C ARG A 728 -6.32 0.55 -33.89
N ASP A 729 -6.69 -0.47 -34.65
CA ASP A 729 -7.22 -1.73 -34.11
C ASP A 729 -6.14 -2.81 -33.95
N GLU A 730 -6.47 -3.93 -33.30
CA GLU A 730 -5.56 -5.04 -33.05
C GLU A 730 -5.08 -5.72 -34.35
N LEU A 731 -5.86 -5.62 -35.44
CA LEU A 731 -5.47 -6.07 -36.77
C LEU A 731 -4.52 -5.08 -37.48
N GLY A 732 -4.30 -3.88 -36.94
CA GLY A 732 -3.44 -2.86 -37.51
C GLY A 732 -4.11 -1.97 -38.57
N ARG A 733 -5.44 -1.98 -38.66
CA ARG A 733 -6.26 -1.09 -39.50
C ARG A 733 -6.50 0.25 -38.80
N ASN A 734 -6.66 1.32 -39.57
CA ASN A 734 -7.07 2.62 -39.04
C ASN A 734 -8.61 2.71 -39.07
N VAL A 735 -9.23 2.79 -37.89
CA VAL A 735 -10.68 2.88 -37.64
C VAL A 735 -11.09 4.36 -37.54
N CYS A 736 -12.22 4.73 -38.14
CA CYS A 736 -12.67 6.12 -38.21
C CYS A 736 -13.13 6.65 -36.84
N VAL A 737 -12.54 7.75 -36.36
CA VAL A 737 -12.94 8.43 -35.10
C VAL A 737 -14.36 9.00 -35.20
N TYR A 738 -14.69 9.66 -36.32
CA TYR A 738 -16.03 10.24 -36.53
C TYR A 738 -17.12 9.17 -36.57
N TRP A 739 -16.80 7.94 -37.00
CA TRP A 739 -17.76 6.83 -36.98
C TRP A 739 -18.01 6.34 -35.56
N LEU A 740 -16.97 6.24 -34.72
CA LEU A 740 -17.11 5.90 -33.30
C LEU A 740 -17.98 6.93 -32.54
N LEU A 741 -17.86 8.21 -32.92
CA LEU A 741 -18.68 9.28 -32.36
C LEU A 741 -20.12 9.29 -32.92
N GLY A 742 -20.37 8.67 -34.08
CA GLY A 742 -21.69 8.59 -34.71
C GLY A 742 -21.96 9.65 -35.80
N HIS A 743 -20.96 10.45 -36.17
CA HIS A 743 -21.10 11.61 -37.07
C HIS A 743 -20.37 11.44 -38.42
N CYS A 744 -19.90 10.24 -38.76
CA CYS A 744 -19.21 10.03 -40.04
C CYS A 744 -20.15 10.21 -41.24
N ARG A 745 -19.93 11.28 -42.03
CA ARG A 745 -20.66 11.59 -43.28
C ARG A 745 -20.63 10.45 -44.31
N PHE A 746 -19.59 9.62 -44.30
CA PHE A 746 -19.39 8.54 -45.27
C PHE A 746 -19.89 7.17 -44.81
N ALA A 747 -20.49 7.08 -43.60
CA ALA A 747 -20.94 5.81 -43.02
C ALA A 747 -22.07 5.15 -43.82
N ALA A 748 -23.11 5.89 -44.20
CA ALA A 748 -24.25 5.36 -44.93
C ALA A 748 -23.90 4.87 -46.35
N ALA A 749 -22.88 5.44 -46.97
CA ALA A 749 -22.45 5.11 -48.32
C ALA A 749 -21.36 4.02 -48.39
N GLY A 750 -20.81 3.59 -47.25
CA GLY A 750 -19.67 2.68 -47.20
C GLY A 750 -18.45 3.24 -47.95
N LYS A 751 -18.30 4.57 -48.03
CA LYS A 751 -17.25 5.25 -48.83
C LYS A 751 -16.05 5.71 -48.00
N CYS A 752 -16.07 5.51 -46.68
CA CYS A 752 -14.99 5.94 -45.82
C CYS A 752 -13.68 5.21 -46.14
N VAL A 753 -12.57 5.94 -46.09
CA VAL A 753 -11.21 5.40 -46.28
C VAL A 753 -10.70 4.65 -45.05
N TYR A 754 -11.35 4.82 -43.90
CA TYR A 754 -11.06 4.15 -42.64
C TYR A 754 -12.07 3.02 -42.36
N ALA A 755 -11.71 2.08 -41.47
CA ALA A 755 -12.59 1.01 -41.06
C ALA A 755 -13.75 1.50 -40.18
N HIS A 756 -14.94 0.97 -40.40
CA HIS A 756 -16.13 1.15 -39.55
C HIS A 756 -16.43 -0.16 -38.79
N ASP A 757 -15.42 -0.64 -38.06
CA ASP A 757 -15.48 -1.90 -37.33
C ASP A 757 -14.77 -1.75 -35.99
N ALA A 758 -15.52 -1.91 -34.91
CA ALA A 758 -15.02 -1.82 -33.53
C ALA A 758 -14.64 -3.19 -32.95
N THR A 759 -14.86 -4.30 -33.69
CA THR A 759 -14.71 -5.67 -33.20
C THR A 759 -13.30 -5.96 -32.67
N TYR A 760 -12.29 -5.33 -33.29
CA TYR A 760 -10.88 -5.50 -32.98
C TYR A 760 -10.25 -4.27 -32.32
N LEU A 761 -11.05 -3.31 -31.84
CA LEU A 761 -10.50 -2.21 -31.06
C LEU A 761 -10.07 -2.71 -29.67
N PRO A 762 -8.92 -2.23 -29.14
CA PRO A 762 -8.46 -2.58 -27.80
C PRO A 762 -9.49 -2.28 -26.70
N GLU A 763 -9.60 -3.16 -25.71
CA GLU A 763 -10.57 -3.04 -24.62
C GLU A 763 -10.25 -1.93 -23.59
N ARG A 764 -9.05 -1.34 -23.66
CA ARG A 764 -8.58 -0.27 -22.77
C ARG A 764 -8.69 1.13 -23.36
N GLY A 765 -9.20 1.27 -24.58
CA GLY A 765 -9.28 2.57 -25.24
C GLY A 765 -10.41 3.46 -24.71
N TRP A 766 -10.30 4.76 -25.00
CA TRP A 766 -11.29 5.77 -24.60
C TRP A 766 -12.69 5.53 -25.17
N TRP A 767 -12.78 4.78 -26.27
CA TRP A 767 -14.03 4.36 -26.91
C TRP A 767 -14.83 3.33 -26.10
N MET A 768 -14.31 2.83 -24.98
CA MET A 768 -15.03 1.95 -24.05
C MET A 768 -15.68 2.72 -22.89
N ASP A 769 -15.28 3.98 -22.66
CA ASP A 769 -15.85 4.84 -21.61
C ASP A 769 -17.07 5.59 -22.15
N THR A 770 -18.26 5.07 -21.83
CA THR A 770 -19.54 5.64 -22.28
C THR A 770 -19.76 7.06 -21.79
N ALA A 771 -19.34 7.38 -20.57
CA ALA A 771 -19.49 8.72 -20.01
C ALA A 771 -18.57 9.73 -20.71
N ARG A 772 -17.35 9.31 -21.05
CA ARG A 772 -16.42 10.10 -21.87
C ARG A 772 -16.96 10.30 -23.29
N LEU A 773 -17.45 9.25 -23.94
CA LEU A 773 -18.09 9.33 -25.25
C LEU A 773 -19.31 10.26 -25.28
N GLU A 774 -20.16 10.21 -24.27
CA GLU A 774 -21.34 11.09 -24.17
C GLU A 774 -20.96 12.55 -23.99
N ARG A 775 -19.96 12.85 -23.13
CA ARG A 775 -19.41 14.21 -23.02
C ARG A 775 -18.84 14.69 -24.35
N MET A 776 -18.06 13.85 -25.02
CA MET A 776 -17.44 14.19 -26.31
C MET A 776 -18.47 14.41 -27.42
N ARG A 777 -19.57 13.65 -27.42
CA ARG A 777 -20.69 13.87 -28.32
C ARG A 777 -21.38 15.19 -28.02
N ALA A 778 -21.62 15.51 -26.74
CA ALA A 778 -22.23 16.77 -26.34
C ALA A 778 -21.34 17.98 -26.69
N ASP A 779 -20.02 17.89 -26.47
CA ASP A 779 -19.05 18.93 -26.83
C ASP A 779 -18.98 19.10 -28.36
N PHE A 780 -19.01 18.00 -29.11
CA PHE A 780 -19.08 18.03 -30.58
C PHE A 780 -20.38 18.68 -31.05
N ASP A 781 -21.53 18.27 -30.52
CA ASP A 781 -22.85 18.82 -30.85
C ASP A 781 -22.95 20.31 -30.49
N ALA A 782 -22.34 20.75 -29.38
CA ALA A 782 -22.28 22.14 -28.97
C ALA A 782 -21.40 22.97 -29.92
N ALA A 783 -20.22 22.47 -30.28
CA ALA A 783 -19.34 23.13 -31.26
C ALA A 783 -20.01 23.26 -32.64
N VAL A 784 -20.74 22.22 -33.09
CA VAL A 784 -21.56 22.25 -34.31
C VAL A 784 -22.72 23.24 -34.21
N GLN A 785 -23.23 23.55 -33.01
CA GLN A 785 -24.31 24.52 -32.82
C GLN A 785 -23.83 25.97 -32.76
N GLU A 786 -22.66 26.22 -32.17
CA GLU A 786 -22.05 27.55 -32.10
C GLU A 786 -21.53 28.03 -33.46
N GLU A 787 -20.97 27.12 -34.25
CA GLU A 787 -20.64 27.32 -35.66
C GLU A 787 -21.32 26.23 -36.51
N PRO A 788 -22.52 26.48 -37.06
CA PRO A 788 -23.20 25.50 -37.91
C PRO A 788 -22.31 25.12 -39.07
N LEU A 789 -21.94 23.83 -39.12
CA LEU A 789 -21.20 23.21 -40.22
C LEU A 789 -21.91 23.51 -41.55
N ASP A 790 -21.47 24.56 -42.24
CA ASP A 790 -21.75 24.69 -43.66
C ASP A 790 -20.82 23.69 -44.35
N LEU A 791 -21.41 22.65 -44.95
CA LEU A 791 -20.67 21.61 -45.69
C LEU A 791 -20.14 22.14 -47.04
N GLY A 792 -19.75 23.42 -47.07
CA GLY A 792 -19.14 24.19 -48.15
C GLY A 792 -18.49 25.46 -47.59
N ALA A 793 -17.16 25.43 -47.47
CA ALA A 793 -16.25 26.58 -47.32
C ALA A 793 -16.47 27.56 -46.14
N GLY A 794 -16.09 27.16 -44.91
CA GLY A 794 -15.91 28.08 -43.76
C GLY A 794 -15.63 27.33 -42.45
N ARG A 795 -14.43 27.46 -41.89
CA ARG A 795 -13.77 26.50 -40.96
C ARG A 795 -14.26 26.59 -39.50
N VAL A 796 -14.81 25.50 -38.97
CA VAL A 796 -14.26 24.94 -37.71
C VAL A 796 -13.03 24.16 -38.13
N GLU A 797 -11.83 24.48 -37.64
CA GLU A 797 -10.66 23.66 -37.95
C GLU A 797 -10.89 22.23 -37.43
N GLU A 798 -11.09 21.26 -38.35
CA GLU A 798 -11.16 19.81 -38.05
C GLU A 798 -9.99 19.34 -37.14
N ARG A 799 -8.89 20.09 -37.14
CA ARG A 799 -7.72 19.94 -36.28
C ARG A 799 -8.04 20.06 -34.79
N ILE A 800 -8.88 21.02 -34.39
CA ILE A 800 -9.15 21.35 -32.97
C ILE A 800 -9.86 20.17 -32.28
N LEU A 801 -10.80 19.54 -32.98
CA LEU A 801 -11.49 18.35 -32.47
C LEU A 801 -10.58 17.12 -32.48
N ALA A 802 -9.79 16.91 -33.53
CA ALA A 802 -8.92 15.73 -33.64
C ALA A 802 -7.74 15.73 -32.64
N GLU A 803 -7.17 16.90 -32.33
CA GLU A 803 -6.11 17.07 -31.31
C GLU A 803 -6.62 16.94 -29.86
N ALA A 804 -7.91 17.22 -29.61
CA ALA A 804 -8.54 16.98 -28.31
C ALA A 804 -8.85 15.50 -28.03
N LEU A 805 -8.98 14.68 -29.08
CA LEU A 805 -9.44 13.28 -29.04
C LEU A 805 -8.29 12.25 -28.99
N VAL A 806 -7.15 12.58 -29.60
CA VAL A 806 -5.94 11.75 -29.66
C VAL A 806 -4.77 12.58 -29.14
N PRO A 807 -4.03 12.15 -28.10
CA PRO A 807 -2.88 12.91 -27.62
C PRO A 807 -1.90 13.11 -28.79
N PRO A 808 -1.35 14.34 -28.97
CA PRO A 808 -0.45 14.61 -30.07
C PRO A 808 0.70 13.61 -30.05
N SER A 809 0.99 13.03 -31.23
CA SER A 809 2.08 12.06 -31.40
C SER A 809 3.34 12.64 -30.76
N TRP A 810 4.02 11.85 -29.92
CA TRP A 810 5.24 12.26 -29.25
C TRP A 810 6.34 12.70 -30.23
N ARG A 811 6.25 12.30 -31.50
CA ARG A 811 7.15 12.75 -32.58
C ARG A 811 7.03 14.24 -32.90
N LYS A 812 5.96 14.89 -32.45
CA LYS A 812 5.75 16.34 -32.55
C LYS A 812 6.21 17.09 -31.30
N ASP A 813 6.64 16.38 -30.26
CA ASP A 813 7.13 17.02 -29.05
C ASP A 813 8.43 17.79 -29.33
N LEU A 814 8.61 18.88 -28.60
CA LEU A 814 9.80 19.72 -28.72
C LEU A 814 11.09 18.92 -28.52
N TRP A 815 11.12 18.00 -27.54
CA TRP A 815 12.27 17.11 -27.31
C TRP A 815 12.58 16.18 -28.51
N ALA A 816 11.59 15.88 -29.36
CA ALA A 816 11.72 15.00 -30.50
C ALA A 816 12.14 15.74 -31.77
N VAL A 817 11.73 17.00 -31.96
CA VAL A 817 11.96 17.76 -33.20
C VAL A 817 13.14 18.73 -33.15
N ALA A 818 13.53 19.22 -31.97
CA ALA A 818 14.60 20.22 -31.87
C ALA A 818 16.00 19.64 -32.18
N SER A 819 16.90 20.48 -32.72
CA SER A 819 18.33 20.17 -32.87
C SER A 819 19.14 20.76 -31.72
N TYR A 820 20.20 20.08 -31.28
CA TYR A 820 21.05 20.54 -30.18
C TYR A 820 22.20 21.45 -30.64
N ASP A 821 22.09 22.07 -31.81
CA ASP A 821 23.19 22.79 -32.50
C ASP A 821 23.06 24.32 -32.47
N TYR A 822 22.15 24.90 -31.69
CA TYR A 822 22.13 26.35 -31.49
C TYR A 822 23.27 26.81 -30.55
N PRO A 823 24.05 27.84 -30.90
CA PRO A 823 25.12 28.35 -30.04
C PRO A 823 24.54 29.13 -28.85
N LEU A 824 25.06 28.83 -27.66
CA LEU A 824 24.94 29.68 -26.49
C LEU A 824 25.86 30.91 -26.65
N GLY A 825 25.27 32.11 -26.65
CA GLY A 825 25.89 33.34 -26.14
C GLY A 825 26.38 34.37 -27.18
N SER A 826 25.72 35.53 -27.18
CA SER A 826 26.42 36.82 -27.11
C SER A 826 25.53 37.81 -26.37
N ASP A 827 25.95 38.17 -25.15
CA ASP A 827 25.50 39.38 -24.48
C ASP A 827 25.79 40.58 -25.40
N GLU A 828 24.77 41.39 -25.69
CA GLU A 828 24.88 42.84 -25.85
C GLU A 828 23.46 43.41 -25.82
N ASP A 829 23.17 44.09 -24.71
CA ASP A 829 22.26 45.22 -24.52
C ASP A 829 21.20 45.47 -25.59
N ASP A 830 19.93 45.21 -25.25
CA ASP A 830 18.83 46.14 -25.54
C ASP A 830 17.72 45.88 -24.50
N GLU A 831 17.72 46.72 -23.46
CA GLU A 831 16.55 46.98 -22.62
C GLU A 831 15.43 47.50 -23.52
N ASP A 832 14.29 46.82 -23.60
CA ASP A 832 12.98 47.47 -23.71
C ASP A 832 11.82 46.48 -23.45
N ASP A 833 11.35 46.54 -22.20
CA ASP A 833 9.94 46.51 -21.76
C ASP A 833 8.97 45.43 -22.32
N TYR A 834 8.92 44.27 -21.66
CA TYR A 834 7.82 43.32 -21.79
C TYR A 834 6.66 43.67 -20.85
N HIS A 835 5.73 44.48 -21.33
CA HIS A 835 4.42 44.65 -20.72
C HIS A 835 3.43 43.59 -21.26
N TYR A 836 3.00 42.68 -20.39
CA TYR A 836 1.83 41.83 -20.60
C TYR A 836 0.56 42.71 -20.70
N GLY A 837 -0.12 42.65 -21.84
CA GLY A 837 -1.40 43.32 -22.07
C GLY A 837 -2.31 42.45 -22.92
N TYR A 838 -3.19 41.70 -22.25
CA TYR A 838 -4.36 41.07 -22.84
C TYR A 838 -5.38 42.17 -23.18
N GLU A 839 -5.53 42.54 -24.46
CA GLU A 839 -6.77 43.14 -24.96
C GLU A 839 -7.07 42.61 -26.36
N GLY A 840 -8.33 42.22 -26.55
CA GLY A 840 -8.79 41.52 -27.73
C GLY A 840 -9.02 42.38 -28.97
N GLY A 841 -9.08 41.68 -30.11
CA GLY A 841 -9.85 42.07 -31.29
C GLY A 841 -9.26 43.18 -32.16
N HIS A 842 -8.61 42.81 -33.27
CA HIS A 842 -9.10 43.08 -34.63
C HIS A 842 -8.03 42.70 -35.68
N ASP A 843 -8.48 41.93 -36.66
CA ASP A 843 -8.04 41.82 -38.07
C ASP A 843 -6.72 42.51 -38.48
N ALA A 844 -5.72 41.70 -38.85
CA ALA A 844 -4.88 41.92 -40.04
C ALA A 844 -3.93 40.72 -40.26
N GLU A 845 -4.12 40.01 -41.38
CA GLU A 845 -3.11 39.16 -42.00
C GLU A 845 -1.85 39.98 -42.32
N GLN A 846 -0.65 39.46 -42.01
CA GLN A 846 0.47 39.53 -42.96
C GLN A 846 1.61 38.55 -42.66
N ASP A 847 1.88 37.74 -43.68
CA ASP A 847 2.91 36.72 -43.83
C ASP A 847 4.34 37.23 -43.59
N TYR A 848 5.14 36.43 -42.87
CA TYR A 848 6.60 36.38 -43.03
C TYR A 848 7.04 34.92 -43.17
N TYR A 849 7.16 34.46 -44.41
CA TYR A 849 7.99 33.32 -44.78
C TYR A 849 8.87 33.76 -45.96
N ASP A 850 10.17 33.51 -45.86
CA ASP A 850 11.17 33.87 -46.87
C ASP A 850 10.82 33.30 -48.25
N GLU A 851 10.85 34.16 -49.29
CA GLU A 851 10.54 33.80 -50.68
C GLU A 851 11.46 32.71 -51.27
N GLU A 852 12.59 32.44 -50.61
CA GLU A 852 13.57 31.45 -51.03
C GLU A 852 13.13 30.02 -50.63
N GLU A 853 12.51 29.87 -49.45
CA GLU A 853 11.97 28.60 -48.94
C GLU A 853 10.72 28.16 -49.74
N ARG A 854 9.91 29.14 -50.17
CA ARG A 854 8.72 28.92 -51.02
C ARG A 854 9.10 28.38 -52.42
N ARG A 855 10.22 28.85 -52.99
CA ARG A 855 10.73 28.36 -54.28
C ARG A 855 11.34 26.96 -54.18
N GLU A 856 11.85 26.58 -53.02
CA GLU A 856 12.43 25.26 -52.77
C GLU A 856 11.34 24.20 -52.53
N LEU A 857 10.23 24.58 -51.86
CA LEU A 857 9.03 23.77 -51.73
C LEU A 857 8.31 23.53 -53.08
N ASP A 858 8.27 24.54 -53.97
CA ASP A 858 7.72 24.40 -55.33
C ASP A 858 8.58 23.48 -56.22
N ARG A 859 9.91 23.43 -56.01
CA ARG A 859 10.79 22.48 -56.73
C ARG A 859 10.62 21.03 -56.26
N LEU A 860 10.18 20.81 -55.02
CA LEU A 860 9.97 19.49 -54.42
C LEU A 860 8.57 18.92 -54.63
N GLY A 861 7.66 19.67 -55.30
CA GLY A 861 6.32 19.19 -55.65
C GLY A 861 5.37 19.02 -54.46
N VAL A 862 5.63 19.71 -53.35
CA VAL A 862 4.76 19.68 -52.16
C VAL A 862 3.69 20.77 -52.30
N ALA A 863 2.65 20.49 -53.07
CA ALA A 863 1.56 21.45 -53.30
C ALA A 863 0.56 21.51 -52.12
N MET A 864 0.36 22.72 -51.58
CA MET A 864 -0.85 23.08 -50.81
C MET A 864 -2.07 23.09 -51.74
N GLY A 865 -2.70 21.94 -51.98
CA GLY A 865 -3.90 21.84 -52.82
C GLY A 865 -4.69 20.52 -52.76
N VAL A 866 -4.42 19.64 -51.79
CA VAL A 866 -4.84 18.23 -51.88
C VAL A 866 -6.31 17.99 -51.47
N ASP A 867 -6.89 18.79 -50.57
CA ASP A 867 -8.28 18.58 -50.12
C ASP A 867 -9.33 19.04 -51.14
N ARG A 868 -9.09 20.15 -51.84
CA ARG A 868 -10.04 20.69 -52.82
C ARG A 868 -10.15 19.82 -54.07
N ASP A 869 -9.03 19.26 -54.54
CA ASP A 869 -9.00 18.34 -55.68
C ASP A 869 -9.72 17.02 -55.36
N PHE A 870 -9.63 16.55 -54.11
CA PHE A 870 -10.30 15.34 -53.66
C PHE A 870 -11.82 15.51 -53.58
N GLU A 871 -12.29 16.63 -53.05
CA GLU A 871 -13.72 16.97 -53.01
C GLU A 871 -14.29 17.13 -54.42
N GLU A 872 -13.57 17.80 -55.31
CA GLU A 872 -13.97 18.02 -56.70
C GLU A 872 -14.00 16.71 -57.52
N MET A 873 -13.06 15.78 -57.28
CA MET A 873 -13.12 14.42 -57.85
C MET A 873 -14.39 13.68 -57.42
N LEU A 874 -14.72 13.71 -56.12
CA LEU A 874 -15.91 13.06 -55.62
C LEU A 874 -17.20 13.69 -56.16
N GLU A 875 -17.21 14.99 -56.38
CA GLU A 875 -18.33 15.73 -56.99
C GLU A 875 -18.54 15.34 -58.46
N TYR A 876 -17.46 15.16 -59.23
CA TYR A 876 -17.51 14.65 -60.60
C TYR A 876 -17.67 13.12 -60.70
N GLY A 877 -17.78 12.42 -59.56
CA GLY A 877 -17.92 10.96 -59.53
C GLY A 877 -16.64 10.19 -59.88
N ILE A 878 -15.50 10.88 -60.00
CA ILE A 878 -14.18 10.30 -60.13
C ILE A 878 -13.80 9.67 -58.81
N LYS A 879 -13.26 8.45 -58.82
CA LYS A 879 -12.80 7.77 -57.61
C LYS A 879 -11.34 8.17 -57.34
N PRO A 880 -11.03 8.98 -56.29
CA PRO A 880 -9.67 9.50 -56.06
C PRO A 880 -8.58 8.45 -55.79
N TRP A 881 -8.98 7.19 -55.66
CA TRP A 881 -8.13 6.03 -55.38
C TRP A 881 -7.88 5.14 -56.61
N GLU A 882 -8.35 5.55 -57.80
CA GLU A 882 -7.99 4.95 -59.09
C GLU A 882 -6.73 5.64 -59.64
N ASP A 883 -5.86 4.90 -60.34
CA ASP A 883 -4.50 5.36 -60.69
C ASP A 883 -4.50 6.57 -61.66
N ASP A 884 -5.61 6.77 -62.38
CA ASP A 884 -5.89 7.79 -63.40
C ASP A 884 -6.81 8.93 -62.93
N ALA A 885 -7.26 8.92 -61.68
CA ALA A 885 -8.24 9.87 -61.15
C ALA A 885 -7.84 11.35 -61.27
N TYR A 886 -6.55 11.64 -61.12
CA TYR A 886 -6.04 13.01 -61.27
C TYR A 886 -6.02 13.46 -62.74
N GLU A 887 -5.72 12.56 -63.66
CA GLU A 887 -5.76 12.85 -65.10
C GLU A 887 -7.19 13.08 -65.57
N GLU A 888 -8.17 12.32 -65.04
CA GLU A 888 -9.59 12.57 -65.27
C GLU A 888 -10.04 13.93 -64.73
N LEU A 889 -9.67 14.30 -63.50
CA LEU A 889 -10.02 15.60 -62.92
C LEU A 889 -9.45 16.74 -63.76
N MET A 890 -8.19 16.64 -64.16
CA MET A 890 -7.52 17.65 -64.98
C MET A 890 -8.15 17.73 -66.38
N SER A 891 -8.58 16.61 -66.96
CA SER A 891 -9.33 16.58 -68.21
C SER A 891 -10.68 17.31 -68.10
N ILE A 892 -11.43 17.08 -67.00
CA ILE A 892 -12.71 17.76 -66.74
C ILE A 892 -12.51 19.27 -66.54
N ARG A 893 -11.54 19.67 -65.71
CA ARG A 893 -11.19 21.09 -65.50
C ARG A 893 -10.79 21.77 -66.81
N HIS A 894 -10.03 21.08 -67.65
CA HIS A 894 -9.60 21.58 -68.94
C HIS A 894 -10.76 21.68 -69.95
N ALA A 895 -11.76 20.80 -69.86
CA ALA A 895 -12.99 20.87 -70.65
C ALA A 895 -13.91 22.03 -70.18
N LEU A 896 -14.06 22.22 -68.87
CA LEU A 896 -14.84 23.32 -68.28
C LEU A 896 -14.22 24.70 -68.57
N SER A 897 -12.89 24.79 -68.54
CA SER A 897 -12.15 26.00 -68.91
C SER A 897 -12.28 26.38 -70.40
N ARG A 898 -12.76 25.48 -71.27
CA ARG A 898 -13.06 25.79 -72.68
C ARG A 898 -14.53 26.12 -72.93
N LEU A 899 -15.40 25.88 -71.94
CA LEU A 899 -16.83 26.17 -71.97
C LEU A 899 -17.17 27.55 -71.37
N TYR A 900 -16.31 28.04 -70.47
CA TYR A 900 -16.22 29.46 -70.06
C TYR A 900 -15.33 30.23 -71.04
#